data_AF-A0A8C2D6K0-F1
#
_entry.id   AF-A0A8C2D6K0-F1
#
_cell.length_a   1.000
_cell.length_b   1.000
_cell.length_c   1.000
_cell.angle_alpha   90.00
_cell.angle_beta   90.00
_cell.angle_gamma   90.00
#
_symmetry.space_group_name_H-M   'P 1'
#
loop_
_entity.id
_entity.type
_entity.pdbx_description
1 polymer ?
#
loop_
_entity_poly.entity_id
_entity_poly.type
_entity_poly.pdbx_seq_one_letter_code
_entity_poly.pdbx_strand_id
1 'polypeptide(L)'
;MMSFSKARKEDVCQITGIEGTADEEPKEQCQKEKNKMKKPNTLKIKSLMKHRKNSKSEAALTSETLLEVDLDAIEGIAYSPGDPQVECQKQKNIGKISAKIKKWQRNSKSPETPTDNAVELDFNGNLEQNRLAEAQQQLLEAEECLFSSKEVTRGKDEEDKLQMDYEIFILRLRLVIQDSFIEDNQETLKSALTSIVKEEAQDRRWAEVAADQRPIWRPTRCRQFHDTLLQIIVEQRMKNADEQNNLADNLSTSLKREVFRLGKQVQKDLLRVVRNLRECYPPDFDICRLYARLYHQAFSTRLQEFSRSNISSEECLYILSWIVEYYPKDVLKYKELEEHINSSSLGPLLPEEDLERLEKQYFSYKENEIRKWLSNAFEKEVKKWSDDIEPELMDGYYFSNFALDVLPLVDGAVKDVNTLLSSEDKAWSLLNQLDSFFLSYKTSLEKLIKRNPENIPKTLSANLDNIYQFRDYVQKPEHPFSEDTRTACLSTLADLKNICHKYFLSRIHTELKELLAELHVEVMVEYVRRMMKRKLKLKDKEQQEAAAEFICHDSSKICSVFAKVGSRQEWLSQILHKLSEILKLQDPGSLQIEIVTLARDYPDISEQHVLALLNLKTNLSSSDLRKIKGCLSEIRDTLDTESPTSFFSKVLVKRKII
;
A
#
# COMPACT_ATOMS: atom_id res chain seq x y z
N MET A 1 1.01 38.13 -5.95
CA MET A 1 0.30 39.26 -6.62
C MET A 1 -0.71 38.69 -7.60
N MET A 2 -2.00 38.97 -7.35
CA MET A 2 -3.21 38.95 -8.22
C MET A 2 -3.29 37.88 -9.35
N SER A 3 -4.12 36.84 -9.24
CA SER A 3 -5.58 36.83 -9.51
C SER A 3 -5.97 37.31 -10.92
N PHE A 4 -6.28 36.37 -11.81
CA PHE A 4 -7.26 36.58 -12.89
C PHE A 4 -8.22 35.39 -12.95
N SER A 5 -9.46 35.65 -12.57
CA SER A 5 -10.64 34.81 -12.78
C SER A 5 -11.53 35.47 -13.83
N LYS A 6 -12.25 34.60 -14.55
CA LYS A 6 -13.58 34.78 -15.16
C LYS A 6 -13.74 35.40 -16.56
N ALA A 7 -14.22 34.50 -17.44
CA ALA A 7 -15.53 34.54 -18.13
C ALA A 7 -15.57 35.02 -19.60
N ARG A 8 -16.09 34.13 -20.48
CA ARG A 8 -17.42 34.28 -21.10
C ARG A 8 -17.89 33.02 -21.84
N LYS A 9 -19.19 32.78 -21.75
CA LYS A 9 -20.05 31.80 -22.43
C LYS A 9 -20.58 32.36 -23.76
N GLU A 10 -21.02 31.44 -24.63
CA GLU A 10 -22.19 31.48 -25.56
C GLU A 10 -22.37 32.71 -26.47
N ASP A 11 -22.26 32.55 -27.81
CA ASP A 11 -23.43 32.44 -28.71
C ASP A 11 -23.09 32.40 -30.22
N VAL A 12 -23.85 31.51 -30.88
CA VAL A 12 -24.29 31.35 -32.29
C VAL A 12 -23.95 32.43 -33.35
N CYS A 13 -23.49 31.99 -34.53
CA CYS A 13 -23.98 32.51 -35.82
C CYS A 13 -23.87 31.46 -36.95
N GLN A 14 -25.01 31.15 -37.55
CA GLN A 14 -25.22 30.32 -38.75
C GLN A 14 -24.86 31.10 -40.01
N ILE A 15 -24.21 30.46 -41.00
CA ILE A 15 -24.47 30.70 -42.45
C ILE A 15 -24.32 29.36 -43.23
N THR A 16 -25.39 29.05 -43.97
CA THR A 16 -25.63 28.11 -45.10
C THR A 16 -24.43 27.83 -46.02
N GLY A 17 -24.17 26.68 -46.65
CA GLY A 17 -24.99 25.62 -47.24
C GLY A 17 -24.60 25.49 -48.74
N ILE A 18 -24.19 24.31 -49.24
CA ILE A 18 -24.25 23.81 -50.63
C ILE A 18 -23.90 22.30 -50.64
N GLU A 19 -24.66 21.56 -51.46
CA GLU A 19 -24.72 20.10 -51.63
C GLU A 19 -23.65 19.48 -52.54
N GLY A 20 -23.45 18.16 -52.39
CA GLY A 20 -22.92 17.20 -53.39
C GLY A 20 -21.40 16.95 -53.31
N THR A 21 -20.84 15.74 -53.41
CA THR A 21 -21.29 14.38 -53.72
C THR A 21 -20.21 13.38 -53.23
N ALA A 22 -20.61 12.12 -53.08
CA ALA A 22 -19.86 10.91 -52.72
C ALA A 22 -18.35 10.85 -53.07
N ASP A 23 -17.52 10.32 -52.17
CA ASP A 23 -16.98 8.95 -52.30
C ASP A 23 -16.10 8.51 -51.10
N GLU A 24 -16.26 7.22 -50.77
CA GLU A 24 -15.36 6.25 -50.12
C GLU A 24 -14.96 6.34 -48.61
N GLU A 25 -15.20 5.20 -47.95
CA GLU A 25 -14.89 4.72 -46.58
C GLU A 25 -13.37 4.72 -46.20
N PRO A 26 -12.93 4.39 -44.94
CA PRO A 26 -13.66 3.80 -43.81
C PRO A 26 -13.42 4.45 -42.42
N LYS A 27 -14.48 4.54 -41.61
CA LYS A 27 -14.40 4.59 -40.14
C LYS A 27 -15.01 3.32 -39.59
N GLU A 28 -14.19 2.44 -39.03
CA GLU A 28 -14.41 1.75 -37.74
C GLU A 28 -13.37 0.66 -37.54
N GLN A 29 -12.17 1.05 -37.12
CA GLN A 29 -11.22 0.10 -36.55
C GLN A 29 -10.34 0.77 -35.50
N CYS A 30 -10.97 1.31 -34.45
CA CYS A 30 -10.25 1.71 -33.24
C CYS A 30 -11.13 1.55 -31.99
N GLN A 31 -11.69 0.34 -31.81
CA GLN A 31 -12.34 -0.01 -30.55
C GLN A 31 -12.28 -1.51 -30.26
N LYS A 32 -11.09 -2.10 -30.42
CA LYS A 32 -10.78 -3.44 -29.92
C LYS A 32 -9.33 -3.52 -29.47
N GLU A 33 -8.95 -2.79 -28.43
CA GLU A 33 -7.79 -3.19 -27.61
C GLU A 33 -7.80 -2.63 -26.17
N LYS A 34 -8.97 -2.23 -25.66
CA LYS A 34 -9.20 -2.12 -24.22
C LYS A 34 -9.78 -3.44 -23.72
N ASN A 35 -8.92 -4.41 -23.41
CA ASN A 35 -9.16 -5.47 -22.42
C ASN A 35 -8.03 -6.50 -22.45
N LYS A 36 -7.01 -6.34 -21.59
CA LYS A 36 -6.22 -7.45 -21.02
C LYS A 36 -5.27 -6.97 -19.92
N MET A 37 -5.80 -6.36 -18.86
CA MET A 37 -5.22 -6.48 -17.53
C MET A 37 -6.37 -6.82 -16.58
N LYS A 38 -6.44 -8.11 -16.22
CA LYS A 38 -7.44 -8.66 -15.30
C LYS A 38 -7.29 -7.94 -13.95
N LYS A 39 -8.34 -7.24 -13.52
CA LYS A 39 -8.56 -6.88 -12.11
C LYS A 39 -8.55 -8.16 -11.25
N PRO A 40 -8.01 -8.14 -10.02
CA PRO A 40 -8.11 -9.29 -9.12
C PRO A 40 -9.58 -9.61 -8.77
N ASN A 41 -9.86 -10.90 -8.60
CA ASN A 41 -11.18 -11.54 -8.43
C ASN A 41 -11.94 -11.19 -7.11
N THR A 42 -11.96 -9.95 -6.62
CA THR A 42 -12.73 -9.60 -5.40
C THR A 42 -14.25 -9.69 -5.59
N LEU A 43 -14.74 -9.67 -6.84
CA LEU A 43 -16.17 -9.75 -7.17
C LEU A 43 -16.79 -11.15 -7.06
N LYS A 44 -16.00 -12.24 -7.05
CA LYS A 44 -16.55 -13.61 -7.04
C LYS A 44 -17.07 -14.08 -5.68
N ILE A 45 -16.58 -13.53 -4.57
CA ILE A 45 -16.97 -14.00 -3.23
C ILE A 45 -18.33 -13.43 -2.82
N LYS A 46 -18.62 -12.17 -3.14
CA LYS A 46 -19.93 -11.53 -2.88
C LYS A 46 -21.08 -12.24 -3.59
N SER A 47 -20.87 -12.82 -4.78
CA SER A 47 -21.89 -13.64 -5.45
C SER A 47 -22.12 -14.99 -4.74
N LEU A 48 -21.07 -15.62 -4.20
CA LEU A 48 -21.19 -16.88 -3.45
C LEU A 48 -21.94 -16.70 -2.12
N MET A 49 -21.87 -15.51 -1.53
CA MET A 49 -22.56 -15.17 -0.27
C MET A 49 -24.04 -14.79 -0.45
N LYS A 50 -24.44 -14.27 -1.62
CA LYS A 50 -25.76 -13.65 -1.86
C LYS A 50 -26.87 -14.58 -2.36
N HIS A 51 -26.60 -15.85 -2.67
CA HIS A 51 -27.67 -16.74 -3.14
C HIS A 51 -28.52 -17.27 -1.99
N ARG A 52 -29.76 -16.73 -1.86
CA ARG A 52 -30.86 -17.34 -1.10
C ARG A 52 -32.14 -17.25 -1.94
N LYS A 53 -32.65 -18.41 -2.38
CA LYS A 53 -34.05 -18.85 -2.28
C LYS A 53 -34.23 -20.15 -3.08
N ASN A 54 -34.85 -21.12 -2.43
CA ASN A 54 -35.28 -22.43 -2.91
C ASN A 54 -34.20 -23.52 -3.08
N SER A 55 -33.99 -24.28 -2.01
CA SER A 55 -33.90 -25.74 -2.13
C SER A 55 -34.45 -26.38 -0.85
N LYS A 56 -35.63 -26.99 -0.96
CA LYS A 56 -36.01 -28.11 -0.11
C LYS A 56 -35.04 -29.23 -0.43
N SER A 57 -34.20 -29.60 0.52
CA SER A 57 -33.50 -30.89 0.52
C SER A 57 -33.30 -31.28 1.98
N GLU A 58 -34.35 -31.88 2.52
CA GLU A 58 -34.27 -32.79 3.66
C GLU A 58 -33.42 -34.00 3.24
N ALA A 59 -32.46 -34.37 4.07
CA ALA A 59 -31.94 -35.73 4.12
C ALA A 59 -31.43 -35.99 5.55
N ALA A 60 -32.01 -37.02 6.17
CA ALA A 60 -31.73 -37.47 7.51
C ALA A 60 -30.26 -37.87 7.68
N LEU A 61 -29.64 -37.39 8.76
CA LEU A 61 -28.37 -37.94 9.26
C LEU A 61 -28.67 -39.28 9.92
N THR A 62 -28.27 -40.36 9.27
CA THR A 62 -28.30 -41.72 9.83
C THR A 62 -27.29 -41.84 10.98
N SER A 63 -27.77 -42.37 12.11
CA SER A 63 -27.14 -42.42 13.44
C SER A 63 -25.86 -43.27 13.58
N GLU A 64 -25.17 -43.65 12.50
CA GLU A 64 -24.16 -44.72 12.55
C GLU A 64 -22.70 -44.27 12.71
N THR A 65 -22.37 -42.97 12.64
CA THR A 65 -20.96 -42.51 12.68
C THR A 65 -20.54 -41.72 13.92
N LEU A 66 -21.46 -41.49 14.87
CA LEU A 66 -21.12 -40.99 16.19
C LEU A 66 -21.31 -42.14 17.17
N LEU A 67 -20.26 -42.47 17.93
CA LEU A 67 -20.23 -43.19 19.22
C LEU A 67 -19.15 -44.29 19.26
N GLU A 68 -17.88 -43.87 19.29
CA GLU A 68 -17.00 -44.41 20.33
C GLU A 68 -17.02 -43.40 21.47
N VAL A 69 -17.85 -43.66 22.48
CA VAL A 69 -17.70 -42.98 23.77
C VAL A 69 -16.46 -43.60 24.39
N ASP A 70 -15.35 -42.87 24.31
CA ASP A 70 -14.12 -43.24 25.00
C ASP A 70 -14.39 -43.22 26.52
N LEU A 71 -14.53 -44.41 27.11
CA LEU A 71 -14.81 -44.60 28.53
C LEU A 71 -13.65 -44.06 29.40
N ASP A 72 -12.44 -43.93 28.84
CA ASP A 72 -11.26 -43.44 29.55
C ASP A 72 -11.33 -41.91 29.80
N ALA A 73 -12.14 -41.18 29.03
CA ALA A 73 -12.38 -39.75 29.26
C ALA A 73 -13.34 -39.47 30.45
N ILE A 74 -13.93 -40.51 31.04
CA ILE A 74 -14.85 -40.41 32.19
C ILE A 74 -14.07 -40.36 33.52
N GLU A 75 -12.82 -40.80 33.56
CA GLU A 75 -12.01 -40.89 34.79
C GLU A 75 -11.40 -39.55 35.28
N GLY A 76 -11.48 -38.48 34.49
CA GLY A 76 -10.72 -37.25 34.74
C GLY A 76 -11.18 -36.34 35.88
N ILE A 77 -12.30 -36.65 36.56
CA ILE A 77 -12.85 -35.77 37.60
C ILE A 77 -13.13 -36.58 38.88
N ALA A 78 -12.11 -36.64 39.73
CA ALA A 78 -12.15 -36.76 41.19
C ALA A 78 -11.66 -38.08 41.86
N TYR A 79 -10.58 -37.90 42.65
CA TYR A 79 -10.12 -38.60 43.87
C TYR A 79 -9.01 -39.67 43.85
N SER A 80 -8.23 -39.57 44.94
CA SER A 80 -7.00 -40.26 45.38
C SER A 80 -7.09 -41.79 45.44
N PRO A 81 -5.98 -42.55 45.27
CA PRO A 81 -6.01 -44.01 45.21
C PRO A 81 -6.31 -44.64 46.57
N GLY A 82 -7.30 -45.55 46.61
CA GLY A 82 -7.66 -46.30 47.81
C GLY A 82 -8.51 -47.54 47.53
N ASP A 83 -8.15 -48.63 48.21
CA ASP A 83 -8.79 -49.94 48.44
C ASP A 83 -9.20 -50.81 47.22
N PRO A 84 -8.55 -51.98 46.97
CA PRO A 84 -8.81 -52.85 45.80
C PRO A 84 -10.25 -53.40 45.71
N GLN A 85 -11.00 -53.39 46.81
CA GLN A 85 -12.39 -53.86 46.84
C GLN A 85 -13.37 -52.82 46.27
N VAL A 86 -13.04 -51.53 46.35
CA VAL A 86 -13.77 -50.41 45.71
C VAL A 86 -13.52 -50.43 44.20
N GLU A 87 -12.33 -50.82 43.76
CA GLU A 87 -11.92 -50.93 42.35
C GLU A 87 -12.65 -52.05 41.59
N CYS A 88 -12.88 -53.20 42.24
CA CYS A 88 -13.65 -54.32 41.68
C CYS A 88 -15.16 -54.02 41.58
N GLN A 89 -15.71 -53.26 42.53
CA GLN A 89 -17.09 -52.77 42.48
C GLN A 89 -17.25 -51.71 41.38
N LYS A 90 -16.27 -50.80 41.22
CA LYS A 90 -16.18 -49.81 40.14
C LYS A 90 -16.16 -50.46 38.75
N GLN A 91 -15.37 -51.51 38.53
CA GLN A 91 -15.34 -52.23 37.24
C GLN A 91 -16.66 -52.98 36.92
N LYS A 92 -17.36 -53.52 37.92
CA LYS A 92 -18.72 -54.07 37.74
C LYS A 92 -19.73 -52.97 37.39
N ASN A 93 -19.57 -51.78 37.97
CA ASN A 93 -20.43 -50.63 37.70
C ASN A 93 -20.19 -50.08 36.29
N ILE A 94 -18.94 -50.00 35.82
CA ILE A 94 -18.58 -49.65 34.44
C ILE A 94 -19.23 -50.60 33.42
N GLY A 95 -19.22 -51.92 33.68
CA GLY A 95 -19.89 -52.90 32.83
C GLY A 95 -21.42 -52.71 32.74
N LYS A 96 -22.07 -52.37 33.87
CA LYS A 96 -23.52 -52.07 33.92
C LYS A 96 -23.86 -50.75 33.22
N ILE A 97 -23.04 -49.72 33.40
CA ILE A 97 -23.17 -48.41 32.74
C ILE A 97 -22.99 -48.58 31.22
N SER A 98 -21.97 -49.30 30.78
CA SER A 98 -21.72 -49.62 29.35
C SER A 98 -22.89 -50.37 28.72
N ALA A 99 -23.48 -51.34 29.43
CA ALA A 99 -24.66 -52.07 28.96
C ALA A 99 -25.90 -51.16 28.82
N LYS A 100 -26.12 -50.24 29.78
CA LYS A 100 -27.20 -49.24 29.70
C LYS A 100 -27.00 -48.26 28.55
N ILE A 101 -25.77 -47.79 28.31
CA ILE A 101 -25.42 -46.92 27.18
C ILE A 101 -25.77 -47.59 25.84
N LYS A 102 -25.36 -48.85 25.65
CA LYS A 102 -25.69 -49.63 24.44
C LYS A 102 -27.20 -49.85 24.26
N LYS A 103 -27.95 -50.00 25.36
CA LYS A 103 -29.42 -50.12 25.33
C LYS A 103 -30.07 -48.81 24.84
N TRP A 104 -29.60 -47.67 25.34
CA TRP A 104 -30.14 -46.37 24.94
C TRP A 104 -29.80 -45.98 23.50
N GLN A 105 -28.62 -46.35 23.00
CA GLN A 105 -28.22 -46.15 21.60
C GLN A 105 -29.11 -46.90 20.60
N ARG A 106 -29.74 -48.02 21.03
CA ARG A 106 -30.65 -48.81 20.19
C ARG A 106 -32.09 -48.29 20.15
N ASN A 107 -32.51 -47.49 21.14
CA ASN A 107 -33.89 -47.03 21.32
C ASN A 107 -34.14 -45.59 20.83
N SER A 108 -33.29 -45.05 19.94
CA SER A 108 -33.37 -43.67 19.43
C SER A 108 -34.49 -43.40 18.41
N LYS A 109 -35.53 -44.23 18.33
CA LYS A 109 -36.73 -43.97 17.51
C LYS A 109 -37.87 -43.47 18.39
N SER A 110 -38.58 -42.47 17.88
CA SER A 110 -39.55 -41.58 18.55
C SER A 110 -40.53 -42.27 19.53
N PRO A 111 -41.01 -41.56 20.58
CA PRO A 111 -41.99 -42.11 21.49
C PRO A 111 -43.37 -42.26 20.80
N GLU A 112 -43.97 -43.44 20.91
CA GLU A 112 -45.37 -43.66 20.57
C GLU A 112 -46.28 -42.83 21.51
N THR A 113 -47.40 -42.37 20.96
CA THR A 113 -48.41 -41.50 21.59
C THR A 113 -48.82 -41.93 23.00
N PRO A 114 -49.15 -40.97 23.90
CA PRO A 114 -49.47 -41.28 25.29
C PRO A 114 -50.82 -41.98 25.39
N THR A 115 -50.81 -43.24 25.83
CA THR A 115 -52.01 -43.88 26.40
C THR A 115 -52.26 -43.30 27.79
N ASP A 116 -53.46 -42.74 27.98
CA ASP A 116 -54.02 -42.31 29.26
C ASP A 116 -53.97 -43.44 30.29
N ASN A 117 -52.89 -43.49 31.08
CA ASN A 117 -52.82 -44.04 32.43
C ASN A 117 -51.46 -43.61 33.01
N ALA A 118 -51.47 -42.64 33.93
CA ALA A 118 -50.27 -42.20 34.63
C ALA A 118 -49.79 -43.30 35.60
N VAL A 119 -49.05 -44.27 35.06
CA VAL A 119 -48.23 -45.16 35.88
C VAL A 119 -47.00 -44.37 36.28
N GLU A 120 -46.80 -44.19 37.59
CA GLU A 120 -45.60 -43.59 38.13
C GLU A 120 -44.40 -44.48 37.77
N LEU A 121 -43.60 -44.04 36.80
CA LEU A 121 -42.43 -44.77 36.34
C LEU A 121 -41.32 -44.69 37.39
N ASP A 122 -40.54 -45.77 37.53
CA ASP A 122 -39.34 -45.75 38.35
C ASP A 122 -38.22 -44.94 37.68
N PHE A 123 -37.13 -44.70 38.42
CA PHE A 123 -35.99 -43.89 37.94
C PHE A 123 -35.45 -44.35 36.59
N ASN A 124 -35.32 -45.67 36.40
CA ASN A 124 -34.82 -46.24 35.16
C ASN A 124 -35.83 -46.10 34.01
N GLY A 125 -37.13 -46.27 34.26
CA GLY A 125 -38.20 -46.06 33.29
C GLY A 125 -38.27 -44.61 32.81
N ASN A 126 -38.12 -43.65 33.72
CA ASN A 126 -38.04 -42.23 33.36
C ASN A 126 -36.82 -41.90 32.50
N LEU A 127 -35.64 -42.47 32.82
CA LEU A 127 -34.43 -42.33 32.00
C LEU A 127 -34.57 -42.95 30.59
N GLU A 128 -35.21 -44.11 30.48
CA GLU A 128 -35.44 -44.79 29.20
C GLU A 128 -36.39 -44.01 28.29
N GLN A 129 -37.35 -43.30 28.86
CA GLN A 129 -38.30 -42.44 28.12
C GLN A 129 -37.83 -40.98 27.96
N ASN A 130 -36.58 -40.65 28.32
CA ASN A 130 -36.03 -39.28 28.29
C ASN A 130 -36.81 -38.25 29.13
N ARG A 131 -37.53 -38.72 30.17
CA ARG A 131 -38.24 -37.90 31.16
C ARG A 131 -37.28 -37.49 32.27
N LEU A 132 -36.28 -36.69 31.88
CA LEU A 132 -35.14 -36.33 32.73
C LEU A 132 -35.54 -35.44 33.91
N ALA A 133 -36.56 -34.59 33.77
CA ALA A 133 -37.04 -33.71 34.84
C ALA A 133 -37.72 -34.52 35.97
N GLU A 134 -38.43 -35.59 35.60
CA GLU A 134 -39.06 -36.54 36.52
C GLU A 134 -38.04 -37.49 37.14
N ALA A 135 -37.09 -38.03 36.35
CA ALA A 135 -35.98 -38.83 36.88
C ALA A 135 -35.14 -38.04 37.90
N GLN A 136 -34.86 -36.77 37.59
CA GLN A 136 -34.15 -35.87 38.49
C GLN A 136 -34.92 -35.61 39.79
N GLN A 137 -36.25 -35.44 39.70
CA GLN A 137 -37.08 -35.22 40.87
C GLN A 137 -36.98 -36.40 41.86
N GLN A 138 -37.00 -37.63 41.34
CA GLN A 138 -36.85 -38.84 42.15
C GLN A 138 -35.47 -38.94 42.81
N LEU A 139 -34.41 -38.49 42.14
CA LEU A 139 -33.06 -38.42 42.74
C LEU A 139 -32.97 -37.40 43.87
N LEU A 140 -33.60 -36.23 43.70
CA LEU A 140 -33.63 -35.21 44.75
C LEU A 140 -34.42 -35.67 45.97
N GLU A 141 -35.58 -36.31 45.77
CA GLU A 141 -36.39 -36.84 46.86
C GLU A 141 -35.67 -37.96 47.62
N ALA A 142 -35.00 -38.87 46.91
CA ALA A 142 -34.18 -39.92 47.52
C ALA A 142 -32.99 -39.33 48.29
N GLU A 143 -32.33 -38.32 47.74
CA GLU A 143 -31.24 -37.60 48.40
C GLU A 143 -31.73 -36.87 49.66
N GLU A 144 -32.86 -36.18 49.60
CA GLU A 144 -33.45 -35.51 50.75
C GLU A 144 -33.88 -36.50 51.83
N CYS A 145 -34.49 -37.63 51.48
CA CYS A 145 -34.86 -38.65 52.44
C CYS A 145 -33.63 -39.21 53.17
N LEU A 146 -32.55 -39.48 52.44
CA LEU A 146 -31.34 -40.10 52.98
C LEU A 146 -30.50 -39.13 53.84
N PHE A 147 -30.45 -37.84 53.46
CA PHE A 147 -29.59 -36.85 54.11
C PHE A 147 -30.32 -35.83 55.01
N SER A 148 -31.66 -35.75 54.98
CA SER A 148 -32.41 -34.86 55.88
C SER A 148 -32.76 -35.51 57.23
N SER A 149 -32.70 -36.84 57.34
CA SER A 149 -32.91 -37.55 58.62
C SER A 149 -31.67 -37.43 59.51
N LYS A 150 -31.87 -37.09 60.79
CA LYS A 150 -30.79 -36.99 61.81
C LYS A 150 -30.38 -38.35 62.40
N GLU A 151 -30.79 -39.46 61.80
CA GLU A 151 -30.44 -40.80 62.27
C GLU A 151 -28.99 -41.17 61.93
N VAL A 152 -28.32 -41.79 62.91
CA VAL A 152 -26.85 -41.92 62.99
C VAL A 152 -26.27 -43.04 62.12
N THR A 153 -27.11 -43.84 61.46
CA THR A 153 -26.65 -44.94 60.59
C THR A 153 -27.18 -44.77 59.18
N ARG A 154 -26.42 -44.05 58.35
CA ARG A 154 -26.61 -44.02 56.90
C ARG A 154 -26.29 -45.40 56.34
N GLY A 155 -27.19 -45.98 55.55
CA GLY A 155 -26.94 -47.24 54.85
C GLY A 155 -25.91 -47.02 53.74
N LYS A 156 -24.69 -47.53 53.91
CA LYS A 156 -23.61 -47.38 52.91
C LYS A 156 -24.02 -47.91 51.52
N ASP A 157 -24.77 -49.00 51.48
CA ASP A 157 -25.29 -49.58 50.23
C ASP A 157 -26.34 -48.68 49.54
N GLU A 158 -27.10 -47.89 50.30
CA GLU A 158 -28.09 -46.95 49.76
C GLU A 158 -27.41 -45.68 49.22
N GLU A 159 -26.39 -45.20 49.91
CA GLU A 159 -25.54 -44.08 49.47
C GLU A 159 -24.77 -44.43 48.19
N ASP A 160 -24.14 -45.61 48.14
CA ASP A 160 -23.42 -46.11 46.96
C ASP A 160 -24.37 -46.30 45.75
N LYS A 161 -25.60 -46.78 46.00
CA LYS A 161 -26.62 -46.90 44.95
C LYS A 161 -27.06 -45.53 44.42
N LEU A 162 -27.34 -44.59 45.31
CA LEU A 162 -27.79 -43.24 44.93
C LEU A 162 -26.70 -42.50 44.15
N GLN A 163 -25.43 -42.62 44.56
CA GLN A 163 -24.29 -42.09 43.81
C GLN A 163 -24.26 -42.66 42.38
N MET A 164 -24.42 -43.97 42.23
CA MET A 164 -24.39 -44.61 40.92
C MET A 164 -25.59 -44.17 40.05
N ASP A 165 -26.75 -43.96 40.64
CA ASP A 165 -27.92 -43.43 39.93
C ASP A 165 -27.69 -41.97 39.47
N TYR A 166 -27.03 -41.12 40.28
CA TYR A 166 -26.59 -39.79 39.85
C TYR A 166 -25.58 -39.84 38.69
N GLU A 167 -24.58 -40.73 38.73
CA GLU A 167 -23.61 -40.90 37.64
C GLU A 167 -24.30 -41.30 36.33
N ILE A 168 -25.24 -42.24 36.39
CA ILE A 168 -26.05 -42.69 35.24
C ILE A 168 -26.91 -41.55 34.70
N PHE A 169 -27.51 -40.74 35.58
CA PHE A 169 -28.30 -39.58 35.20
C PHE A 169 -27.44 -38.54 34.45
N ILE A 170 -26.26 -38.19 34.97
CA ILE A 170 -25.33 -37.24 34.33
C ILE A 170 -24.89 -37.74 32.95
N LEU A 171 -24.62 -39.04 32.80
CA LEU A 171 -24.30 -39.62 31.50
C LEU A 171 -25.47 -39.51 30.51
N ARG A 172 -26.71 -39.74 30.96
CA ARG A 172 -27.88 -39.59 30.09
C ARG A 172 -28.11 -38.13 29.71
N LEU A 173 -27.95 -37.21 30.66
CA LEU A 173 -28.02 -35.78 30.46
C LEU A 173 -27.00 -35.31 29.40
N ARG A 174 -25.77 -35.82 29.46
CA ARG A 174 -24.71 -35.57 28.46
C ARG A 174 -25.14 -35.94 27.05
N LEU A 175 -25.68 -37.14 26.87
CA LEU A 175 -26.13 -37.64 25.57
C LEU A 175 -27.25 -36.76 24.98
N VAL A 176 -28.25 -36.41 25.80
CA VAL A 176 -29.36 -35.56 25.34
C VAL A 176 -28.89 -34.16 24.94
N ILE A 177 -27.92 -33.58 25.66
CA ILE A 177 -27.34 -32.26 25.30
C ILE A 177 -26.49 -32.37 24.02
N GLN A 178 -25.74 -33.45 23.83
CA GLN A 178 -24.98 -33.70 22.59
C GLN A 178 -25.92 -33.78 21.37
N ASP A 179 -27.09 -34.38 21.55
CA ASP A 179 -28.13 -34.52 20.53
C ASP A 179 -29.02 -33.26 20.39
N SER A 180 -28.63 -32.12 21.00
CA SER A 180 -29.37 -30.85 20.91
C SER A 180 -29.56 -30.35 19.48
N PHE A 181 -28.64 -30.67 18.57
CA PHE A 181 -28.73 -30.34 17.15
C PHE A 181 -29.48 -31.40 16.31
N ILE A 182 -30.34 -32.24 16.90
CA ILE A 182 -31.27 -33.14 16.20
C ILE A 182 -32.69 -32.56 16.30
N GLU A 183 -33.43 -32.48 15.19
CA GLU A 183 -34.72 -31.76 15.13
C GLU A 183 -35.82 -32.37 16.02
N ASP A 184 -35.79 -33.69 16.25
CA ASP A 184 -36.83 -34.42 16.99
C ASP A 184 -36.63 -34.47 18.52
N ASN A 185 -35.67 -33.70 19.07
CA ASN A 185 -35.22 -33.83 20.47
C ASN A 185 -35.53 -32.59 21.34
N GLN A 186 -36.52 -31.77 20.98
CA GLN A 186 -36.78 -30.49 21.68
C GLN A 186 -37.39 -30.66 23.07
N GLU A 187 -38.38 -31.54 23.23
CA GLU A 187 -39.06 -31.75 24.52
C GLU A 187 -38.17 -32.46 25.55
N THR A 188 -37.38 -33.41 25.09
CA THR A 188 -36.34 -34.09 25.88
C THR A 188 -35.22 -33.13 26.29
N LEU A 189 -34.84 -32.18 25.42
CA LEU A 189 -33.90 -31.10 25.76
C LEU A 189 -34.50 -30.16 26.81
N LYS A 190 -35.78 -29.77 26.70
CA LYS A 190 -36.46 -28.98 27.75
C LYS A 190 -36.48 -29.72 29.10
N SER A 191 -36.77 -31.02 29.07
CA SER A 191 -36.73 -31.88 30.25
C SER A 191 -35.32 -31.91 30.87
N ALA A 192 -34.27 -32.10 30.06
CA ALA A 192 -32.87 -32.07 30.47
C ALA A 192 -32.46 -30.73 31.13
N LEU A 193 -32.83 -29.61 30.51
CA LEU A 193 -32.49 -28.27 31.00
C LEU A 193 -33.23 -27.93 32.29
N THR A 194 -34.47 -28.39 32.44
CA THR A 194 -35.22 -28.28 33.69
C THR A 194 -34.50 -29.03 34.81
N SER A 195 -33.96 -30.22 34.54
CA SER A 195 -33.16 -30.96 35.52
C SER A 195 -31.89 -30.23 35.93
N ILE A 196 -31.18 -29.58 35.00
CA ILE A 196 -29.98 -28.78 35.32
C ILE A 196 -30.33 -27.65 36.28
N VAL A 197 -31.44 -26.93 36.05
CA VAL A 197 -31.87 -25.84 36.93
C VAL A 197 -32.20 -26.36 38.33
N LYS A 198 -32.84 -27.53 38.43
CA LYS A 198 -33.14 -28.18 39.72
C LYS A 198 -31.86 -28.61 40.46
N GLU A 199 -30.89 -29.19 39.74
CA GLU A 199 -29.59 -29.58 40.30
C GLU A 199 -28.80 -28.37 40.83
N GLU A 200 -28.77 -27.26 40.09
CA GLU A 200 -28.12 -26.02 40.53
C GLU A 200 -28.83 -25.36 41.73
N ALA A 201 -30.15 -25.54 41.86
CA ALA A 201 -30.89 -25.12 43.06
C ALA A 201 -30.51 -26.00 44.26
N GLN A 202 -30.37 -27.31 44.06
CA GLN A 202 -29.99 -28.24 45.12
C GLN A 202 -28.53 -28.04 45.57
N ASP A 203 -27.60 -27.81 44.64
CA ASP A 203 -26.22 -27.46 44.95
C ASP A 203 -26.13 -26.19 45.81
N ARG A 204 -26.95 -25.17 45.50
CA ARG A 204 -27.03 -23.94 46.32
C ARG A 204 -27.57 -24.22 47.72
N ARG A 205 -28.57 -25.09 47.87
CA ARG A 205 -29.10 -25.50 49.17
C ARG A 205 -28.04 -26.21 50.00
N TRP A 206 -27.35 -27.20 49.42
CA TRP A 206 -26.29 -27.92 50.14
C TRP A 206 -25.08 -27.03 50.47
N ALA A 207 -24.84 -25.96 49.70
CA ALA A 207 -23.78 -25.00 49.99
C ALA A 207 -23.93 -24.31 51.36
N GLU A 208 -25.13 -24.29 51.95
CA GLU A 208 -25.42 -23.70 53.27
C GLU A 208 -25.16 -24.68 54.44
N VAL A 209 -25.07 -25.99 54.17
CA VAL A 209 -24.91 -27.05 55.19
C VAL A 209 -23.43 -27.36 55.42
N ALA A 210 -23.01 -27.85 56.60
CA ALA A 210 -21.60 -28.19 56.83
C ALA A 210 -21.10 -29.34 55.91
N ALA A 211 -19.84 -29.30 55.49
CA ALA A 211 -19.29 -30.18 54.44
C ALA A 211 -19.30 -31.68 54.81
N ASP A 212 -19.26 -32.00 56.10
CA ASP A 212 -19.34 -33.34 56.68
C ASP A 212 -20.74 -33.97 56.59
N GLN A 213 -21.77 -33.14 56.37
CA GLN A 213 -23.16 -33.57 56.31
C GLN A 213 -23.72 -33.66 54.89
N ARG A 214 -23.00 -33.14 53.89
CA ARG A 214 -23.40 -33.14 52.48
C ARG A 214 -23.18 -34.50 51.83
N PRO A 215 -23.96 -34.85 50.80
CA PRO A 215 -23.62 -35.96 49.93
C PRO A 215 -22.26 -35.76 49.25
N ILE A 216 -21.50 -36.85 49.07
CA ILE A 216 -20.13 -36.80 48.52
C ILE A 216 -20.04 -36.32 47.07
N TRP A 217 -21.14 -36.41 46.30
CA TRP A 217 -21.23 -35.95 44.91
C TRP A 217 -21.62 -34.47 44.78
N ARG A 218 -21.88 -33.75 45.88
CA ARG A 218 -22.26 -32.33 45.85
C ARG A 218 -21.00 -31.43 46.00
N PRO A 219 -20.87 -30.34 45.23
CA PRO A 219 -21.78 -29.87 44.18
C PRO A 219 -21.57 -30.63 42.85
N THR A 220 -22.67 -30.90 42.13
CA THR A 220 -22.63 -31.55 40.81
C THR A 220 -22.24 -30.59 39.69
N ARG A 221 -22.43 -29.27 39.86
CA ARG A 221 -22.03 -28.20 38.92
C ARG A 221 -22.52 -28.43 37.49
N CYS A 222 -23.75 -28.94 37.36
CA CYS A 222 -24.35 -29.32 36.09
C CYS A 222 -24.32 -28.20 35.04
N ARG A 223 -24.36 -26.93 35.45
CA ARG A 223 -24.28 -25.77 34.55
C ARG A 223 -22.88 -25.59 33.95
N GLN A 224 -21.82 -25.74 34.75
CA GLN A 224 -20.44 -25.66 34.23
C GLN A 224 -20.16 -26.82 33.27
N PHE A 225 -20.66 -28.01 33.63
CA PHE A 225 -20.60 -29.18 32.77
C PHE A 225 -21.34 -28.94 31.45
N HIS A 226 -22.57 -28.44 31.49
CA HIS A 226 -23.35 -28.07 30.31
C HIS A 226 -22.58 -27.10 29.39
N ASP A 227 -22.04 -26.01 29.94
CA ASP A 227 -21.32 -25.01 29.14
C ASP A 227 -20.06 -25.61 28.50
N THR A 228 -19.36 -26.50 29.20
CA THR A 228 -18.21 -27.25 28.67
C THR A 228 -18.62 -28.22 27.56
N LEU A 229 -19.75 -28.91 27.70
CA LEU A 229 -20.27 -29.78 26.64
C LEU A 229 -20.63 -28.99 25.39
N LEU A 230 -21.25 -27.82 25.54
CA LEU A 230 -21.56 -26.97 24.39
C LEU A 230 -20.29 -26.54 23.66
N GLN A 231 -19.21 -26.23 24.38
CA GLN A 231 -17.92 -25.95 23.76
C GLN A 231 -17.43 -27.14 22.93
N ILE A 232 -17.45 -28.36 23.48
CA ILE A 232 -17.03 -29.58 22.76
C ILE A 232 -17.89 -29.80 21.51
N ILE A 233 -19.21 -29.62 21.60
CA ILE A 233 -20.13 -29.74 20.47
C ILE A 233 -19.78 -28.75 19.37
N VAL A 234 -19.56 -27.47 19.74
CA VAL A 234 -19.17 -26.43 18.78
C VAL A 234 -17.84 -26.77 18.12
N GLU A 235 -16.83 -27.19 18.88
CA GLU A 235 -15.52 -27.59 18.34
C GLU A 235 -15.60 -28.78 17.39
N GLN A 236 -16.41 -29.81 17.71
CA GLN A 236 -16.65 -30.95 16.85
C GLN A 236 -17.39 -30.54 15.56
N ARG A 237 -18.41 -29.69 15.65
CA ARG A 237 -19.13 -29.18 14.48
C ARG A 237 -18.26 -28.29 13.58
N MET A 238 -17.36 -27.52 14.17
CA MET A 238 -16.37 -26.73 13.43
C MET A 238 -15.31 -27.63 12.76
N LYS A 239 -14.86 -28.70 13.43
CA LYS A 239 -13.95 -29.71 12.83
C LYS A 239 -14.61 -30.46 11.67
N ASN A 240 -15.87 -30.80 11.81
CA ASN A 240 -16.65 -31.57 10.84
C ASN A 240 -17.44 -30.68 9.88
N ALA A 241 -17.04 -29.41 9.70
CA ALA A 241 -17.76 -28.46 8.85
C ALA A 241 -17.89 -29.01 7.41
N ASP A 242 -19.13 -29.34 7.03
CA ASP A 242 -19.55 -30.13 5.85
C ASP A 242 -18.51 -30.19 4.70
N GLU A 243 -17.99 -31.40 4.43
CA GLU A 243 -17.20 -31.69 3.24
C GLU A 243 -18.02 -31.56 1.93
N GLN A 244 -19.34 -31.58 2.03
CA GLN A 244 -20.30 -31.66 0.92
C GLN A 244 -20.68 -30.30 0.30
N ASN A 245 -20.09 -29.20 0.76
CA ASN A 245 -20.29 -27.89 0.14
C ASN A 245 -19.48 -27.76 -1.16
N ASN A 246 -20.05 -28.27 -2.26
CA ASN A 246 -19.50 -28.18 -3.63
C ASN A 246 -19.18 -26.73 -4.08
N LEU A 247 -19.75 -25.71 -3.42
CA LEU A 247 -19.47 -24.30 -3.69
C LEU A 247 -18.04 -23.89 -3.31
N ALA A 248 -17.48 -24.51 -2.26
CA ALA A 248 -16.13 -24.22 -1.78
C ALA A 248 -15.07 -24.74 -2.76
N ASP A 249 -15.35 -25.79 -3.52
CA ASP A 249 -14.38 -26.44 -4.41
C ASP A 249 -13.88 -25.55 -5.57
N ASN A 250 -14.56 -24.42 -5.80
CA ASN A 250 -14.12 -23.41 -6.77
C ASN A 250 -13.04 -22.46 -6.22
N LEU A 251 -12.65 -22.56 -4.94
CA LEU A 251 -11.63 -21.72 -4.31
C LEU A 251 -10.22 -22.29 -4.54
N SER A 252 -9.26 -21.39 -4.76
CA SER A 252 -7.91 -21.72 -5.21
C SER A 252 -7.05 -22.49 -4.22
N THR A 253 -7.30 -22.36 -2.90
CA THR A 253 -6.45 -23.01 -1.88
C THR A 253 -7.28 -23.74 -0.81
N SER A 254 -6.69 -24.74 -0.15
CA SER A 254 -7.31 -25.48 0.95
C SER A 254 -7.72 -24.57 2.09
N LEU A 255 -6.86 -23.60 2.44
CA LEU A 255 -7.13 -22.59 3.46
C LEU A 255 -8.39 -21.78 3.13
N LYS A 256 -8.52 -21.31 1.88
CA LYS A 256 -9.71 -20.56 1.45
C LYS A 256 -10.99 -21.36 1.59
N ARG A 257 -10.94 -22.64 1.23
CA ARG A 257 -12.06 -23.59 1.35
C ARG A 257 -12.45 -23.79 2.80
N GLU A 258 -11.48 -24.02 3.67
CA GLU A 258 -11.70 -24.27 5.08
C GLU A 258 -12.30 -23.04 5.78
N VAL A 259 -11.70 -21.86 5.62
CA VAL A 259 -12.22 -20.62 6.21
C VAL A 259 -13.65 -20.31 5.73
N PHE A 260 -13.94 -20.56 4.44
CA PHE A 260 -15.30 -20.40 3.91
C PHE A 260 -16.30 -21.38 4.53
N ARG A 261 -15.94 -22.68 4.60
CA ARG A 261 -16.79 -23.72 5.20
C ARG A 261 -17.06 -23.42 6.67
N LEU A 262 -16.03 -23.05 7.43
CA LEU A 262 -16.15 -22.66 8.83
C LEU A 262 -17.09 -21.45 9.01
N GLY A 263 -16.90 -20.38 8.21
CA GLY A 263 -17.78 -19.20 8.28
C GLY A 263 -19.25 -19.52 7.97
N LYS A 264 -19.50 -20.43 7.01
CA LYS A 264 -20.86 -20.91 6.70
C LYS A 264 -21.44 -21.81 7.79
N GLN A 265 -20.62 -22.65 8.40
CA GLN A 265 -21.03 -23.48 9.54
C GLN A 265 -21.47 -22.61 10.72
N VAL A 266 -20.67 -21.59 11.08
CA VAL A 266 -21.02 -20.60 12.11
C VAL A 266 -22.37 -19.94 11.79
N GLN A 267 -22.56 -19.47 10.56
CA GLN A 267 -23.82 -18.85 10.14
C GLN A 267 -25.02 -19.80 10.25
N LYS A 268 -24.89 -21.03 9.73
CA LYS A 268 -25.94 -22.06 9.73
C LYS A 268 -26.35 -22.42 11.15
N ASP A 269 -25.38 -22.65 12.02
CA ASP A 269 -25.62 -23.11 13.39
C ASP A 269 -26.17 -21.99 14.27
N LEU A 270 -25.65 -20.76 14.17
CA LEU A 270 -26.21 -19.62 14.92
C LEU A 270 -27.66 -19.33 14.52
N LEU A 271 -28.00 -19.41 13.23
CA LEU A 271 -29.39 -19.28 12.79
C LEU A 271 -30.28 -20.38 13.36
N ARG A 272 -29.77 -21.61 13.48
CA ARG A 272 -30.50 -22.71 14.10
C ARG A 272 -30.69 -22.52 15.60
N VAL A 273 -29.66 -22.02 16.30
CA VAL A 273 -29.76 -21.68 17.72
C VAL A 273 -30.87 -20.66 17.95
N VAL A 274 -30.89 -19.58 17.15
CA VAL A 274 -31.88 -18.51 17.26
C VAL A 274 -33.30 -19.00 16.94
N ARG A 275 -33.47 -19.82 15.90
CA ARG A 275 -34.80 -20.24 15.43
C ARG A 275 -35.40 -21.39 16.25
N ASN A 276 -34.59 -22.37 16.66
CA ASN A 276 -35.11 -23.64 17.18
C ASN A 276 -34.68 -23.90 18.63
N LEU A 277 -33.44 -23.59 19.01
CA LEU A 277 -32.93 -23.94 20.33
C LEU A 277 -33.30 -22.92 21.40
N ARG A 278 -33.40 -21.64 21.04
CA ARG A 278 -33.73 -20.56 21.98
C ARG A 278 -35.00 -20.85 22.80
N GLU A 279 -36.02 -21.44 22.19
CA GLU A 279 -37.29 -21.74 22.86
C GLU A 279 -37.22 -22.90 23.87
N CYS A 280 -36.19 -23.76 23.75
CA CYS A 280 -35.98 -24.86 24.70
C CYS A 280 -35.23 -24.42 25.97
N TYR A 281 -34.53 -23.29 25.90
CA TYR A 281 -33.65 -22.82 26.98
C TYR A 281 -34.34 -21.82 27.91
N PRO A 282 -34.16 -21.95 29.23
CA PRO A 282 -34.57 -20.92 30.17
C PRO A 282 -33.84 -19.58 29.91
N PRO A 283 -34.48 -18.41 30.15
CA PRO A 283 -33.91 -17.10 29.80
C PRO A 283 -32.57 -16.76 30.46
N ASP A 284 -32.31 -17.30 31.65
CA ASP A 284 -31.06 -17.14 32.41
C ASP A 284 -29.86 -17.86 31.77
N PHE A 285 -30.09 -18.69 30.74
CA PHE A 285 -29.01 -19.35 30.00
C PHE A 285 -28.32 -18.46 28.98
N ASP A 286 -29.00 -17.39 28.52
CA ASP A 286 -28.53 -16.50 27.44
C ASP A 286 -27.85 -17.27 26.29
N ILE A 287 -28.52 -18.34 25.85
CA ILE A 287 -27.94 -19.39 25.02
C ILE A 287 -27.44 -18.86 23.66
N CYS A 288 -28.12 -17.85 23.11
CA CYS A 288 -27.71 -17.20 21.86
C CYS A 288 -26.34 -16.52 22.00
N ARG A 289 -26.10 -15.80 23.10
CA ARG A 289 -24.79 -15.16 23.35
C ARG A 289 -23.72 -16.19 23.69
N LEU A 290 -24.07 -17.23 24.45
CA LEU A 290 -23.14 -18.32 24.77
C LEU A 290 -22.64 -19.01 23.51
N TYR A 291 -23.54 -19.47 22.62
CA TYR A 291 -23.14 -20.07 21.35
C TYR A 291 -22.38 -19.09 20.46
N ALA A 292 -22.81 -17.81 20.37
CA ALA A 292 -22.10 -16.81 19.60
C ALA A 292 -20.63 -16.67 20.06
N ARG A 293 -20.39 -16.64 21.38
CA ARG A 293 -19.05 -16.61 21.96
C ARG A 293 -18.25 -17.87 21.64
N LEU A 294 -18.85 -19.06 21.81
CA LEU A 294 -18.17 -20.33 21.55
C LEU A 294 -17.79 -20.49 20.07
N TYR A 295 -18.70 -20.18 19.14
CA TYR A 295 -18.41 -20.23 17.70
C TYR A 295 -17.39 -19.16 17.29
N HIS A 296 -17.48 -17.95 17.87
CA HIS A 296 -16.49 -16.91 17.65
C HIS A 296 -15.10 -17.35 18.10
N GLN A 297 -14.98 -17.90 19.30
CA GLN A 297 -13.73 -18.41 19.85
C GLN A 297 -13.17 -19.57 19.01
N ALA A 298 -13.99 -20.55 18.63
CA ALA A 298 -13.57 -21.66 17.79
C ALA A 298 -13.08 -21.19 16.40
N PHE A 299 -13.80 -20.24 15.78
CA PHE A 299 -13.39 -19.66 14.51
C PHE A 299 -12.10 -18.84 14.63
N SER A 300 -11.97 -18.05 15.69
CA SER A 300 -10.77 -17.29 16.04
C SER A 300 -9.56 -18.22 16.20
N THR A 301 -9.66 -19.30 16.99
CA THR A 301 -8.57 -20.26 17.18
C THR A 301 -8.09 -20.84 15.85
N ARG A 302 -9.00 -21.21 14.95
CA ARG A 302 -8.64 -21.70 13.62
C ARG A 302 -7.98 -20.65 12.74
N LEU A 303 -8.45 -19.41 12.77
CA LEU A 303 -7.79 -18.31 12.05
C LEU A 303 -6.39 -18.01 12.62
N GLN A 304 -6.21 -18.12 13.94
CA GLN A 304 -4.90 -17.97 14.59
C GLN A 304 -3.92 -19.05 14.11
N GLU A 305 -4.35 -20.31 14.03
CA GLU A 305 -3.55 -21.42 13.48
C GLU A 305 -3.08 -21.11 12.05
N PHE A 306 -3.99 -20.63 11.18
CA PHE A 306 -3.61 -20.23 9.82
C PHE A 306 -2.66 -19.04 9.79
N SER A 307 -2.93 -18.01 10.60
CA SER A 307 -2.06 -16.82 10.65
C SER A 307 -0.63 -17.17 11.08
N ARG A 308 -0.47 -18.19 11.95
CA ARG A 308 0.82 -18.68 12.44
C ARG A 308 1.56 -19.60 11.49
N SER A 309 0.87 -20.13 10.49
CA SER A 309 1.46 -20.93 9.42
C SER A 309 2.08 -20.04 8.32
N ASN A 310 2.90 -20.62 7.45
CA ASN A 310 3.46 -19.92 6.30
C ASN A 310 2.40 -19.82 5.19
N ILE A 311 1.69 -18.70 5.13
CA ILE A 311 0.62 -18.45 4.16
C ILE A 311 1.11 -17.63 2.96
N SER A 312 0.51 -17.87 1.79
CA SER A 312 0.75 -17.06 0.60
C SER A 312 0.10 -15.66 0.69
N SER A 313 0.55 -14.72 -0.14
CA SER A 313 -0.05 -13.38 -0.21
C SER A 313 -1.54 -13.37 -0.56
N GLU A 314 -1.98 -14.33 -1.40
CA GLU A 314 -3.39 -14.49 -1.80
C GLU A 314 -4.27 -14.98 -0.64
N GLU A 315 -3.68 -15.74 0.29
CA GLU A 315 -4.33 -16.26 1.50
C GLU A 315 -4.33 -15.22 2.62
N CYS A 316 -3.24 -14.47 2.78
CA CYS A 316 -3.16 -13.33 3.69
C CYS A 316 -4.27 -12.30 3.42
N LEU A 317 -4.40 -11.87 2.15
CA LEU A 317 -5.50 -10.99 1.73
C LEU A 317 -6.87 -11.59 2.05
N TYR A 318 -7.04 -12.89 1.85
CA TYR A 318 -8.32 -13.56 2.08
C TYR A 318 -8.69 -13.59 3.57
N ILE A 319 -7.75 -13.93 4.46
CA ILE A 319 -7.97 -13.90 5.93
C ILE A 319 -8.33 -12.48 6.39
N LEU A 320 -7.55 -11.47 5.98
CA LEU A 320 -7.83 -10.07 6.32
C LEU A 320 -9.21 -9.63 5.81
N SER A 321 -9.61 -10.05 4.61
CA SER A 321 -10.95 -9.77 4.08
C SER A 321 -12.06 -10.41 4.92
N TRP A 322 -11.82 -11.60 5.49
CA TRP A 322 -12.77 -12.23 6.40
C TRP A 322 -12.92 -11.48 7.72
N ILE A 323 -11.82 -10.93 8.25
CA ILE A 323 -11.83 -10.16 9.49
C ILE A 323 -12.58 -8.83 9.30
N VAL A 324 -12.31 -8.12 8.21
CA VAL A 324 -12.78 -6.74 7.98
C VAL A 324 -14.14 -6.69 7.30
N GLU A 325 -14.39 -7.59 6.33
CA GLU A 325 -15.61 -7.56 5.52
C GLU A 325 -16.55 -8.71 5.81
N TYR A 326 -16.14 -9.96 5.58
CA TYR A 326 -17.08 -11.08 5.47
C TYR A 326 -17.67 -11.51 6.82
N TYR A 327 -16.87 -11.68 7.87
CA TYR A 327 -17.38 -12.16 9.15
C TYR A 327 -18.32 -11.15 9.83
N PRO A 328 -17.95 -9.86 9.99
CA PRO A 328 -18.84 -8.90 10.63
C PRO A 328 -20.08 -8.58 9.77
N LYS A 329 -19.96 -8.50 8.44
CA LYS A 329 -21.05 -8.01 7.57
C LYS A 329 -21.93 -9.10 6.99
N ASP A 330 -21.38 -10.27 6.66
CA ASP A 330 -22.12 -11.31 5.96
C ASP A 330 -22.47 -12.51 6.86
N VAL A 331 -21.65 -12.82 7.87
CA VAL A 331 -21.94 -13.90 8.84
C VAL A 331 -22.80 -13.39 9.99
N LEU A 332 -22.35 -12.33 10.68
CA LEU A 332 -23.00 -11.86 11.92
C LEU A 332 -24.17 -10.88 11.69
N LYS A 333 -24.11 -10.00 10.68
CA LYS A 333 -25.16 -9.00 10.38
C LYS A 333 -26.37 -9.56 9.63
N TYR A 334 -26.70 -10.84 9.84
CA TYR A 334 -27.98 -11.37 9.37
C TYR A 334 -29.10 -10.80 10.24
N LYS A 335 -30.16 -10.24 9.65
CA LYS A 335 -31.24 -9.54 10.40
C LYS A 335 -31.78 -10.34 11.60
N GLU A 336 -31.93 -11.66 11.42
CA GLU A 336 -32.42 -12.57 12.47
C GLU A 336 -31.42 -12.77 13.63
N LEU A 337 -30.13 -12.58 13.40
CA LEU A 337 -29.09 -12.71 14.43
C LEU A 337 -28.88 -11.40 15.20
N GLU A 338 -29.10 -10.25 14.55
CA GLU A 338 -28.86 -8.91 15.10
C GLU A 338 -29.79 -8.59 16.29
N GLU A 339 -31.00 -9.14 16.32
CA GLU A 339 -31.95 -8.99 17.44
C GLU A 339 -31.51 -9.70 18.73
N HIS A 340 -30.60 -10.69 18.62
CA HIS A 340 -30.26 -11.58 19.73
C HIS A 340 -28.77 -11.66 20.06
N ILE A 341 -27.89 -11.28 19.13
CA ILE A 341 -26.45 -11.34 19.29
C ILE A 341 -25.87 -9.94 19.11
N ASN A 342 -25.26 -9.40 20.17
CA ASN A 342 -24.50 -8.17 20.04
C ASN A 342 -23.11 -8.47 19.46
N SER A 343 -22.93 -8.20 18.17
CA SER A 343 -21.64 -8.39 17.47
C SER A 343 -20.49 -7.59 18.11
N SER A 344 -20.77 -6.46 18.77
CA SER A 344 -19.73 -5.65 19.42
C SER A 344 -19.17 -6.28 20.69
N SER A 345 -19.88 -7.22 21.32
CA SER A 345 -19.42 -7.88 22.56
C SER A 345 -18.55 -9.12 22.34
N LEU A 346 -18.39 -9.58 21.09
CA LEU A 346 -17.62 -10.80 20.79
C LEU A 346 -16.11 -10.56 20.75
N GLY A 347 -15.67 -9.30 20.57
CA GLY A 347 -14.25 -8.95 20.48
C GLY A 347 -13.65 -9.20 19.08
N PRO A 348 -12.34 -8.96 18.91
CA PRO A 348 -11.63 -9.17 17.65
C PRO A 348 -11.40 -10.66 17.38
N LEU A 349 -11.43 -11.04 16.09
CA LEU A 349 -11.21 -12.43 15.63
C LEU A 349 -9.77 -12.92 15.77
N LEU A 350 -8.81 -12.01 15.85
CA LEU A 350 -7.40 -12.31 16.03
C LEU A 350 -6.82 -11.44 17.14
N PRO A 351 -5.83 -11.95 17.90
CA PRO A 351 -5.00 -11.13 18.76
C PRO A 351 -4.30 -10.04 17.96
N GLU A 352 -4.02 -8.91 18.61
CA GLU A 352 -3.36 -7.76 17.97
C GLU A 352 -2.03 -8.15 17.33
N GLU A 353 -1.21 -8.97 17.99
CA GLU A 353 0.08 -9.47 17.48
C GLU A 353 -0.07 -10.25 16.16
N ASP A 354 -1.05 -11.16 16.08
CA ASP A 354 -1.28 -11.99 14.90
C ASP A 354 -1.86 -11.14 13.75
N LEU A 355 -2.72 -10.17 14.07
CA LEU A 355 -3.27 -9.22 13.10
C LEU A 355 -2.16 -8.33 12.52
N GLU A 356 -1.37 -7.67 13.36
CA GLU A 356 -0.26 -6.80 12.92
C GLU A 356 0.72 -7.52 12.00
N ARG A 357 1.01 -8.80 12.28
CA ARG A 357 1.84 -9.64 11.42
C ARG A 357 1.22 -9.84 10.04
N LEU A 358 -0.07 -10.16 9.96
CA LEU A 358 -0.79 -10.29 8.69
C LEU A 358 -0.84 -8.95 7.93
N GLU A 359 -1.10 -7.85 8.64
CA GLU A 359 -1.08 -6.52 8.03
C GLU A 359 0.28 -6.18 7.43
N LYS A 360 1.38 -6.46 8.16
CA LYS A 360 2.75 -6.24 7.70
C LYS A 360 3.07 -7.11 6.48
N GLN A 361 2.66 -8.37 6.49
CA GLN A 361 2.87 -9.27 5.34
C GLN A 361 2.09 -8.78 4.11
N TYR A 362 0.83 -8.40 4.27
CA TYR A 362 0.01 -7.85 3.19
C TYR A 362 0.60 -6.53 2.66
N PHE A 363 1.02 -5.65 3.56
CA PHE A 363 1.65 -4.38 3.21
C PHE A 363 2.92 -4.60 2.39
N SER A 364 3.84 -5.47 2.85
CA SER A 364 5.07 -5.79 2.12
C SER A 364 4.79 -6.45 0.76
N TYR A 365 3.75 -7.28 0.66
CA TYR A 365 3.30 -7.81 -0.62
C TYR A 365 2.88 -6.68 -1.57
N LYS A 366 2.04 -5.75 -1.11
CA LYS A 366 1.57 -4.61 -1.92
C LYS A 366 2.70 -3.66 -2.31
N GLU A 367 3.63 -3.41 -1.40
CA GLU A 367 4.84 -2.62 -1.67
C GLU A 367 5.67 -3.25 -2.81
N ASN A 368 5.94 -4.56 -2.73
CA ASN A 368 6.68 -5.29 -3.76
C ASN A 368 5.91 -5.39 -5.08
N GLU A 369 4.58 -5.49 -5.03
CA GLU A 369 3.70 -5.50 -6.21
C GLU A 369 3.81 -4.17 -6.97
N ILE A 370 3.71 -3.03 -6.27
CA ILE A 370 3.89 -1.69 -6.86
C ILE A 370 5.30 -1.55 -7.44
N ARG A 371 6.34 -1.94 -6.70
CA ARG A 371 7.72 -1.87 -7.17
C ARG A 371 7.92 -2.63 -8.48
N LYS A 372 7.40 -3.85 -8.57
CA LYS A 372 7.45 -4.67 -9.80
C LYS A 372 6.67 -4.02 -10.94
N TRP A 373 5.48 -3.47 -10.70
CA TRP A 373 4.72 -2.78 -11.74
C TRP A 373 5.46 -1.56 -12.27
N LEU A 374 6.00 -0.72 -11.38
CA LEU A 374 6.80 0.45 -11.74
C LEU A 374 8.02 0.06 -12.57
N SER A 375 8.81 -0.91 -12.10
CA SER A 375 9.99 -1.41 -12.84
C SER A 375 9.61 -1.97 -14.20
N ASN A 376 8.59 -2.84 -14.29
CA ASN A 376 8.20 -3.46 -15.55
C ASN A 376 7.62 -2.45 -16.56
N ALA A 377 6.82 -1.49 -16.11
CA ALA A 377 6.29 -0.43 -16.96
C ALA A 377 7.43 0.46 -17.47
N PHE A 378 8.37 0.80 -16.58
CA PHE A 378 9.51 1.62 -16.91
C PHE A 378 10.50 0.94 -17.87
N GLU A 379 10.80 -0.34 -17.66
CA GLU A 379 11.66 -1.12 -18.54
C GLU A 379 11.11 -1.18 -19.97
N LYS A 380 9.79 -1.29 -20.13
CA LYS A 380 9.15 -1.22 -21.45
C LYS A 380 9.37 0.14 -22.10
N GLU A 381 9.27 1.21 -21.33
CA GLU A 381 9.48 2.57 -21.82
C GLU A 381 10.96 2.82 -22.19
N VAL A 382 11.90 2.40 -21.34
CA VAL A 382 13.35 2.44 -21.62
C VAL A 382 13.72 1.61 -22.85
N LYS A 383 13.04 0.47 -23.06
CA LYS A 383 13.23 -0.35 -24.26
C LYS A 383 12.80 0.40 -25.52
N LYS A 384 11.63 1.07 -25.52
CA LYS A 384 11.22 1.91 -26.66
C LYS A 384 12.27 2.97 -26.98
N TRP A 385 12.85 3.60 -25.97
CA TRP A 385 13.93 4.57 -26.16
C TRP A 385 15.20 3.93 -26.74
N SER A 386 15.52 2.71 -26.33
CA SER A 386 16.71 1.98 -26.77
C SER A 386 16.61 1.49 -28.21
N ASP A 387 15.38 1.20 -28.65
CA ASP A 387 15.00 0.80 -30.00
C ASP A 387 14.75 2.00 -30.93
N ASP A 388 14.95 3.23 -30.44
CA ASP A 388 14.75 4.51 -31.13
C ASP A 388 13.34 4.67 -31.75
N ILE A 389 12.33 4.10 -31.08
CA ILE A 389 10.94 4.18 -31.51
C ILE A 389 10.45 5.62 -31.31
N GLU A 390 9.88 6.21 -32.37
CA GLU A 390 9.29 7.54 -32.33
C GLU A 390 8.08 7.56 -31.38
N PRO A 391 7.99 8.53 -30.45
CA PRO A 391 6.82 8.70 -29.59
C PRO A 391 5.56 9.04 -30.39
N GLU A 392 4.40 8.73 -29.82
CA GLU A 392 3.11 9.05 -30.41
C GLU A 392 2.94 10.58 -30.52
N LEU A 393 2.29 11.03 -31.60
CA LEU A 393 2.01 12.44 -31.86
C LEU A 393 0.49 12.66 -31.79
N MET A 394 0.03 13.47 -30.85
CA MET A 394 -1.37 13.92 -30.77
C MET A 394 -1.43 15.44 -30.65
N ASP A 395 -2.32 16.05 -31.43
CA ASP A 395 -2.51 17.51 -31.49
C ASP A 395 -1.23 18.33 -31.68
N GLY A 396 -0.23 17.76 -32.39
CA GLY A 396 1.07 18.39 -32.63
C GLY A 396 2.07 18.28 -31.47
N TYR A 397 1.73 17.54 -30.41
CA TYR A 397 2.60 17.27 -29.27
C TYR A 397 3.00 15.79 -29.21
N TYR A 398 4.28 15.54 -29.02
CA TYR A 398 4.77 14.20 -28.73
C TYR A 398 4.41 13.83 -27.30
N PHE A 399 3.84 12.65 -27.10
CA PHE A 399 3.43 12.17 -25.79
C PHE A 399 3.74 10.68 -25.61
N SER A 400 3.74 10.26 -24.36
CA SER A 400 3.86 8.86 -23.95
C SER A 400 2.86 8.65 -22.82
N ASN A 401 2.03 7.62 -22.92
CA ASN A 401 0.99 7.31 -21.92
C ASN A 401 1.58 6.75 -20.60
N PHE A 402 2.90 6.76 -20.43
CA PHE A 402 3.58 6.10 -19.32
C PHE A 402 3.09 6.54 -17.93
N ALA A 403 2.98 7.85 -17.65
CA ALA A 403 2.47 8.33 -16.37
C ALA A 403 0.98 7.98 -16.20
N LEU A 404 0.17 8.09 -17.26
CA LEU A 404 -1.25 7.75 -17.27
C LEU A 404 -1.51 6.26 -17.01
N ASP A 405 -0.61 5.39 -17.45
CA ASP A 405 -0.72 3.94 -17.26
C ASP A 405 -0.32 3.52 -15.84
N VAL A 406 0.67 4.20 -15.24
CA VAL A 406 1.27 3.82 -13.96
C VAL A 406 0.52 4.40 -12.77
N LEU A 407 0.16 5.70 -12.80
CA LEU A 407 -0.41 6.38 -11.64
C LEU A 407 -1.72 5.75 -11.13
N PRO A 408 -2.69 5.36 -11.99
CA PRO A 408 -3.91 4.70 -11.53
C PRO A 408 -3.67 3.35 -10.86
N LEU A 409 -2.59 2.63 -11.20
CA LEU A 409 -2.23 1.37 -10.55
C LEU A 409 -1.73 1.62 -9.12
N VAL A 410 -0.94 2.68 -8.92
CA VAL A 410 -0.47 3.11 -7.61
C VAL A 410 -1.65 3.56 -6.75
N ASP A 411 -2.54 4.41 -7.28
CA ASP A 411 -3.76 4.86 -6.60
C ASP A 411 -4.66 3.68 -6.20
N GLY A 412 -4.83 2.71 -7.11
CA GLY A 412 -5.57 1.48 -6.84
C GLY A 412 -5.00 0.70 -5.66
N ALA A 413 -3.69 0.54 -5.60
CA ALA A 413 -3.03 -0.17 -4.51
C ALA A 413 -3.11 0.57 -3.17
N VAL A 414 -2.95 1.90 -3.17
CA VAL A 414 -3.16 2.74 -1.97
C VAL A 414 -4.59 2.59 -1.46
N LYS A 415 -5.57 2.65 -2.36
CA LYS A 415 -6.98 2.46 -2.01
C LYS A 415 -7.27 1.06 -1.45
N ASP A 416 -6.70 0.01 -2.05
CA ASP A 416 -6.84 -1.37 -1.57
C ASP A 416 -6.28 -1.53 -0.16
N VAL A 417 -5.13 -0.91 0.15
CA VAL A 417 -4.54 -0.94 1.50
C VAL A 417 -5.36 -0.12 2.49
N ASN A 418 -5.81 1.08 2.12
CA ASN A 418 -6.61 1.91 3.01
C ASN A 418 -7.96 1.25 3.35
N THR A 419 -8.62 0.65 2.36
CA THR A 419 -9.91 -0.03 2.57
C THR A 419 -9.80 -1.27 3.45
N LEU A 420 -8.69 -2.01 3.37
CA LEU A 420 -8.49 -3.23 4.15
C LEU A 420 -7.92 -2.96 5.55
N LEU A 421 -6.90 -2.10 5.66
CA LEU A 421 -6.20 -1.84 6.92
C LEU A 421 -6.80 -0.66 7.72
N SER A 422 -7.69 0.12 7.11
CA SER A 422 -8.27 1.34 7.72
C SER A 422 -7.21 2.31 8.26
N SER A 423 -6.03 2.34 7.64
CA SER A 423 -4.89 3.16 8.03
C SER A 423 -4.39 3.95 6.83
N GLU A 424 -4.71 5.25 6.81
CA GLU A 424 -4.29 6.16 5.75
C GLU A 424 -2.76 6.30 5.73
N ASP A 425 -2.13 6.52 6.88
CA ASP A 425 -0.67 6.68 6.98
C ASP A 425 0.08 5.47 6.41
N LYS A 426 -0.35 4.24 6.76
CA LYS A 426 0.23 3.02 6.19
C LYS A 426 -0.01 2.99 4.68
N ALA A 427 -1.23 3.22 4.21
CA ALA A 427 -1.55 3.16 2.78
C ALA A 427 -0.71 4.14 1.95
N TRP A 428 -0.56 5.38 2.40
CA TRP A 428 0.19 6.42 1.69
C TRP A 428 1.71 6.23 1.76
N SER A 429 2.23 5.52 2.76
CA SER A 429 3.64 5.13 2.79
C SER A 429 4.07 4.24 1.62
N LEU A 430 3.12 3.61 0.89
CA LEU A 430 3.40 2.93 -0.38
C LEU A 430 3.99 3.87 -1.45
N LEU A 431 3.72 5.18 -1.37
CA LEU A 431 4.26 6.15 -2.31
C LEU A 431 5.77 6.37 -2.15
N ASN A 432 6.37 5.90 -1.06
CA ASN A 432 7.82 5.90 -0.88
C ASN A 432 8.55 5.12 -1.97
N GLN A 433 7.87 4.20 -2.67
CA GLN A 433 8.45 3.49 -3.81
C GLN A 433 8.77 4.41 -5.00
N LEU A 434 8.09 5.56 -5.11
CA LEU A 434 8.27 6.51 -6.21
C LEU A 434 9.65 7.17 -6.21
N ASP A 435 10.28 7.36 -5.04
CA ASP A 435 11.60 8.00 -4.94
C ASP A 435 12.67 7.20 -5.68
N SER A 436 12.79 5.91 -5.34
CA SER A 436 13.72 4.98 -6.02
C SER A 436 13.43 4.86 -7.53
N PHE A 437 12.15 4.93 -7.91
CA PHE A 437 11.71 4.89 -9.28
C PHE A 437 12.14 6.16 -10.05
N PHE A 438 11.94 7.35 -9.51
CA PHE A 438 12.35 8.60 -10.14
C PHE A 438 13.88 8.71 -10.26
N LEU A 439 14.64 8.19 -9.30
CA LEU A 439 16.11 8.12 -9.40
C LEU A 439 16.56 7.21 -10.57
N SER A 440 15.90 6.06 -10.75
CA SER A 440 16.13 5.17 -11.89
C SER A 440 15.76 5.84 -13.22
N TYR A 441 14.66 6.60 -13.22
CA TYR A 441 14.23 7.39 -14.36
C TYR A 441 15.28 8.42 -14.76
N LYS A 442 15.74 9.24 -13.81
CA LYS A 442 16.82 10.22 -14.03
C LYS A 442 18.05 9.56 -14.63
N THR A 443 18.53 8.48 -14.03
CA THR A 443 19.72 7.76 -14.48
C THR A 443 19.58 7.24 -15.92
N SER A 444 18.41 6.73 -16.27
CA SER A 444 18.15 6.17 -17.61
C SER A 444 18.01 7.27 -18.66
N LEU A 445 17.38 8.39 -18.32
CA LEU A 445 17.26 9.55 -19.20
C LEU A 445 18.62 10.20 -19.49
N GLU A 446 19.48 10.30 -18.48
CA GLU A 446 20.87 10.78 -18.65
C GLU A 446 21.67 9.86 -19.59
N LYS A 447 21.51 8.54 -19.47
CA LYS A 447 22.14 7.58 -20.39
C LYS A 447 21.61 7.73 -21.81
N LEU A 448 20.31 7.93 -21.98
CA LEU A 448 19.68 8.15 -23.28
C LEU A 448 20.25 9.38 -24.00
N ILE A 449 20.39 10.50 -23.28
CA ILE A 449 20.97 11.74 -23.83
C ILE A 449 22.42 11.53 -24.24
N LYS A 450 23.21 10.78 -23.46
CA LYS A 450 24.61 10.45 -23.82
C LYS A 450 24.71 9.60 -25.08
N ARG A 451 23.75 8.71 -25.34
CA ARG A 451 23.69 7.88 -26.55
C ARG A 451 23.30 8.70 -27.79
N ASN A 452 22.53 9.77 -27.61
CA ASN A 452 22.08 10.69 -28.65
C ASN A 452 21.46 9.99 -29.90
N PRO A 453 20.37 9.21 -29.72
CA PRO A 453 19.63 8.59 -30.83
C PRO A 453 18.88 9.63 -31.69
N GLU A 454 18.33 9.22 -32.84
CA GLU A 454 17.73 10.14 -33.82
C GLU A 454 16.47 10.82 -33.28
N ASN A 455 15.58 10.05 -32.63
CA ASN A 455 14.32 10.58 -32.10
C ASN A 455 14.45 11.23 -30.72
N ILE A 456 15.67 11.51 -30.23
CA ILE A 456 15.90 12.06 -28.90
C ILE A 456 15.07 13.32 -28.59
N PRO A 457 14.91 14.33 -29.48
CA PRO A 457 14.17 15.54 -29.11
C PRO A 457 12.67 15.24 -28.92
N LYS A 458 12.12 14.34 -29.74
CA LYS A 458 10.73 13.89 -29.67
C LYS A 458 10.49 13.11 -28.38
N THR A 459 11.41 12.18 -28.06
CA THR A 459 11.38 11.40 -26.82
C THR A 459 11.46 12.29 -25.59
N LEU A 460 12.36 13.27 -25.56
CA LEU A 460 12.47 14.21 -24.44
C LEU A 460 11.22 15.09 -24.29
N SER A 461 10.57 15.48 -25.40
CA SER A 461 9.30 16.21 -25.36
C SER A 461 8.19 15.37 -24.73
N ALA A 462 8.04 14.11 -25.14
CA ALA A 462 7.07 13.18 -24.55
C ALA A 462 7.34 12.92 -23.05
N ASN A 463 8.61 12.80 -22.67
CA ASN A 463 9.01 12.60 -21.28
C ASN A 463 8.76 13.84 -20.41
N LEU A 464 8.84 15.06 -20.95
CA LEU A 464 8.50 16.27 -20.21
C LEU A 464 7.05 16.25 -19.73
N ASP A 465 6.11 15.82 -20.56
CA ASP A 465 4.71 15.68 -20.17
C ASP A 465 4.55 14.68 -19.00
N ASN A 466 5.17 13.50 -19.11
CA ASN A 466 5.20 12.52 -18.01
C ASN A 466 5.77 13.12 -16.71
N ILE A 467 6.87 13.89 -16.79
CA ILE A 467 7.48 14.55 -15.62
C ILE A 467 6.50 15.54 -14.98
N TYR A 468 5.75 16.30 -15.76
CA TYR A 468 4.71 17.19 -15.24
C TYR A 468 3.57 16.41 -14.58
N GLN A 469 3.08 15.34 -15.21
CA GLN A 469 2.05 14.50 -14.63
C GLN A 469 2.49 13.88 -13.29
N PHE A 470 3.71 13.37 -13.20
CA PHE A 470 4.28 12.85 -11.95
C PHE A 470 4.44 13.95 -10.90
N ARG A 471 4.89 15.15 -11.30
CA ARG A 471 5.01 16.29 -10.40
C ARG A 471 3.65 16.69 -9.83
N ASP A 472 2.65 16.84 -10.68
CA ASP A 472 1.30 17.23 -10.26
C ASP A 472 0.72 16.16 -9.32
N TYR A 473 0.96 14.87 -9.61
CA TYR A 473 0.58 13.78 -8.70
C TYR A 473 1.25 13.87 -7.32
N VAL A 474 2.55 14.18 -7.26
CA VAL A 474 3.28 14.30 -5.97
C VAL A 474 2.86 15.56 -5.20
N GLN A 475 2.40 16.61 -5.90
CA GLN A 475 1.97 17.88 -5.29
C GLN A 475 0.51 17.91 -4.84
N LYS A 476 -0.31 16.91 -5.22
CA LYS A 476 -1.72 16.85 -4.82
C LYS A 476 -1.89 16.88 -3.30
N PRO A 477 -2.65 17.83 -2.74
CA PRO A 477 -2.88 17.93 -1.29
C PRO A 477 -3.53 16.68 -0.69
N GLU A 478 -4.34 15.98 -1.49
CA GLU A 478 -5.03 14.75 -1.10
C GLU A 478 -4.06 13.57 -0.93
N HIS A 479 -2.80 13.72 -1.35
CA HIS A 479 -1.77 12.68 -1.28
C HIS A 479 -0.78 13.01 -0.14
N PRO A 480 -0.98 12.47 1.08
CA PRO A 480 -0.08 12.65 2.21
C PRO A 480 1.21 11.83 2.03
N PHE A 481 2.10 12.32 1.19
CA PHE A 481 3.51 11.97 1.24
C PHE A 481 4.11 12.42 2.58
N SER A 482 5.12 11.68 3.06
CA SER A 482 6.01 12.22 4.09
C SER A 482 6.73 13.46 3.53
N GLU A 483 7.01 14.45 4.37
CA GLU A 483 7.68 15.69 3.92
C GLU A 483 9.05 15.39 3.26
N ASP A 484 9.80 14.45 3.81
CA ASP A 484 11.10 14.03 3.29
C ASP A 484 10.96 13.37 1.91
N THR A 485 10.02 12.43 1.76
CA THR A 485 9.77 11.74 0.49
C THR A 485 9.24 12.69 -0.58
N ARG A 486 8.34 13.61 -0.20
CA ARG A 486 7.81 14.63 -1.12
C ARG A 486 8.93 15.50 -1.65
N THR A 487 9.80 15.97 -0.75
CA THR A 487 10.95 16.82 -1.11
C THR A 487 11.92 16.08 -2.02
N ALA A 488 12.26 14.83 -1.72
CA ALA A 488 13.14 13.99 -2.54
C ALA A 488 12.57 13.74 -3.95
N CYS A 489 11.29 13.36 -4.05
CA CYS A 489 10.60 13.15 -5.32
C CYS A 489 10.55 14.43 -6.17
N LEU A 490 10.15 15.55 -5.57
CA LEU A 490 10.06 16.84 -6.27
C LEU A 490 11.44 17.35 -6.72
N SER A 491 12.48 17.14 -5.91
CA SER A 491 13.86 17.45 -6.30
C SER A 491 14.30 16.64 -7.51
N THR A 492 14.04 15.32 -7.50
CA THR A 492 14.40 14.44 -8.62
C THR A 492 13.62 14.76 -9.89
N LEU A 493 12.33 15.09 -9.77
CA LEU A 493 11.51 15.53 -10.90
C LEU A 493 11.95 16.90 -11.45
N ALA A 494 12.39 17.81 -10.57
CA ALA A 494 12.99 19.08 -11.00
C ALA A 494 14.30 18.86 -11.76
N ASP A 495 15.15 17.94 -11.31
CA ASP A 495 16.37 17.54 -12.01
C ASP A 495 16.06 16.94 -13.39
N LEU A 496 15.09 16.02 -13.48
CA LEU A 496 14.61 15.44 -14.73
C LEU A 496 14.15 16.52 -15.72
N LYS A 497 13.33 17.47 -15.26
CA LYS A 497 12.91 18.63 -16.05
C LYS A 497 14.10 19.46 -16.52
N ASN A 498 15.05 19.73 -15.63
CA ASN A 498 16.25 20.51 -15.96
C ASN A 498 17.14 19.79 -16.99
N ILE A 499 17.23 18.46 -16.94
CA ILE A 499 17.94 17.64 -17.93
C ILE A 499 17.34 17.85 -19.33
N CYS A 500 16.01 17.73 -19.45
CA CYS A 500 15.30 17.97 -20.71
C CYS A 500 15.49 19.42 -21.20
N HIS A 501 15.27 20.40 -20.33
CA HIS A 501 15.44 21.82 -20.68
C HIS A 501 16.87 22.13 -21.14
N LYS A 502 17.88 21.61 -20.43
CA LYS A 502 19.29 21.80 -20.79
C LYS A 502 19.59 21.23 -22.17
N TYR A 503 19.00 20.08 -22.53
CA TYR A 503 19.14 19.52 -23.87
C TYR A 503 18.59 20.48 -24.93
N PHE A 504 17.35 20.94 -24.80
CA PHE A 504 16.72 21.83 -25.79
C PHE A 504 17.41 23.20 -25.88
N LEU A 505 17.81 23.77 -24.75
CA LEU A 505 18.46 25.08 -24.71
C LEU A 505 19.94 25.04 -25.11
N SER A 506 20.59 23.86 -25.09
CA SER A 506 22.03 23.75 -25.39
C SER A 506 22.40 24.28 -26.78
N ARG A 507 21.55 24.03 -27.78
CA ARG A 507 21.74 24.52 -29.16
C ARG A 507 21.66 26.04 -29.23
N ILE A 508 20.59 26.61 -28.68
CA ILE A 508 20.39 28.06 -28.60
C ILE A 508 21.56 28.72 -27.85
N HIS A 509 21.98 28.15 -26.73
CA HIS A 509 23.14 28.66 -25.97
C HIS A 509 24.46 28.55 -26.73
N THR A 510 24.60 27.59 -27.65
CA THR A 510 25.81 27.45 -28.47
C THR A 510 25.83 28.53 -29.55
N GLU A 511 24.73 28.71 -30.27
CA GLU A 511 24.57 29.76 -31.30
C GLU A 511 24.72 31.17 -30.70
N LEU A 512 24.10 31.43 -29.54
CA LEU A 512 24.21 32.71 -28.85
C LEU A 512 25.63 33.02 -28.38
N LYS A 513 26.45 32.00 -28.07
CA LYS A 513 27.84 32.21 -27.64
C LYS A 513 28.72 32.72 -28.79
N GLU A 514 28.47 32.29 -30.02
CA GLU A 514 29.18 32.78 -31.20
C GLU A 514 28.85 34.25 -31.46
N LEU A 515 27.56 34.60 -31.46
CA LEU A 515 27.10 36.00 -31.57
C LEU A 515 27.66 36.89 -30.46
N LEU A 516 27.73 36.37 -29.23
CA LEU A 516 28.29 37.09 -28.10
C LEU A 516 29.81 37.31 -28.25
N ALA A 517 30.53 36.35 -28.84
CA ALA A 517 31.94 36.51 -29.15
C ALA A 517 32.18 37.59 -30.20
N GLU A 518 31.36 37.63 -31.26
CA GLU A 518 31.40 38.68 -32.28
C GLU A 518 31.12 40.06 -31.68
N LEU A 519 30.08 40.16 -30.84
CA LEU A 519 29.75 41.41 -30.15
C LEU A 519 30.89 41.88 -29.23
N HIS A 520 31.58 40.98 -28.54
CA HIS A 520 32.73 41.32 -27.71
C HIS A 520 33.86 41.95 -28.54
N VAL A 521 34.17 41.37 -29.70
CA VAL A 521 35.16 41.93 -30.64
C VAL A 521 34.71 43.31 -31.13
N GLU A 522 33.45 43.46 -31.53
CA GLU A 522 32.93 44.72 -32.08
C GLU A 522 32.96 45.86 -31.04
N VAL A 523 32.63 45.58 -29.78
CA VAL A 523 32.73 46.57 -28.69
C VAL A 523 34.17 47.03 -28.50
N MET A 524 35.14 46.10 -28.55
CA MET A 524 36.56 46.42 -28.42
C MET A 524 37.10 47.20 -29.62
N VAL A 525 36.70 46.82 -30.84
CA VAL A 525 37.01 47.55 -32.08
C VAL A 525 36.46 48.97 -32.01
N GLU A 526 35.20 49.14 -31.60
CA GLU A 526 34.57 50.46 -31.45
C GLU A 526 35.30 51.31 -30.43
N TYR A 527 35.69 50.73 -29.30
CA TYR A 527 36.45 51.42 -28.26
C TYR A 527 37.78 51.96 -28.80
N VAL A 528 38.60 51.10 -29.40
CA VAL A 528 39.90 51.49 -30.00
C VAL A 528 39.71 52.50 -31.12
N ARG A 529 38.68 52.31 -31.96
CA ARG A 529 38.34 53.26 -33.03
C ARG A 529 38.00 54.64 -32.48
N ARG A 530 37.27 54.73 -31.36
CA ARG A 530 36.94 56.00 -30.69
C ARG A 530 38.17 56.66 -30.09
N MET A 531 39.03 55.87 -29.46
CA MET A 531 40.30 56.33 -28.91
C MET A 531 41.18 56.95 -30.00
N MET A 532 41.29 56.34 -31.18
CA MET A 532 42.11 56.81 -32.31
C MET A 532 41.50 58.00 -33.11
N LYS A 533 40.39 58.61 -32.67
CA LYS A 533 39.83 59.80 -33.33
C LYS A 533 40.64 61.05 -32.94
N ARG A 534 41.01 61.86 -33.95
CA ARG A 534 41.83 63.10 -33.84
C ARG A 534 41.34 64.19 -32.88
N LYS A 535 40.19 64.03 -32.23
CA LYS A 535 39.65 65.00 -31.27
C LYS A 535 40.32 64.90 -29.89
N LEU A 536 40.88 63.74 -29.55
CA LEU A 536 41.51 63.50 -28.27
C LEU A 536 43.01 63.84 -28.35
N LYS A 537 43.50 64.71 -27.45
CA LYS A 537 44.92 65.06 -27.30
C LYS A 537 45.24 65.16 -25.82
N LEU A 538 46.27 64.44 -25.38
CA LEU A 538 46.74 64.33 -24.01
C LEU A 538 48.03 65.16 -23.89
N LYS A 539 47.92 66.29 -23.20
CA LYS A 539 48.92 67.37 -23.28
C LYS A 539 50.16 67.14 -22.42
N ASP A 540 49.93 66.56 -21.25
CA ASP A 540 50.94 66.36 -20.20
C ASP A 540 50.99 64.89 -19.79
N LYS A 541 52.01 64.55 -18.98
CA LYS A 541 52.28 63.19 -18.54
C LYS A 541 51.13 62.66 -17.68
N GLU A 542 50.61 63.49 -16.79
CA GLU A 542 49.54 63.15 -15.86
C GLU A 542 48.24 62.78 -16.61
N GLN A 543 47.87 63.53 -17.66
CA GLN A 543 46.73 63.18 -18.53
C GLN A 543 46.96 61.87 -19.29
N GLN A 544 48.19 61.60 -19.71
CA GLN A 544 48.54 60.37 -20.43
C GLN A 544 48.46 59.14 -19.50
N GLU A 545 48.99 59.24 -18.29
CA GLU A 545 48.92 58.18 -17.27
C GLU A 545 47.47 57.95 -16.81
N ALA A 546 46.72 59.01 -16.52
CA ALA A 546 45.31 58.89 -16.14
C ALA A 546 44.45 58.26 -17.25
N ALA A 547 44.70 58.62 -18.52
CA ALA A 547 44.02 57.98 -19.65
C ALA A 547 44.38 56.50 -19.79
N ALA A 548 45.64 56.14 -19.57
CA ALA A 548 46.09 54.75 -19.61
C ALA A 548 45.45 53.90 -18.50
N GLU A 549 45.40 54.41 -17.27
CA GLU A 549 44.70 53.76 -16.15
C GLU A 549 43.21 53.57 -16.43
N PHE A 550 42.56 54.60 -16.97
CA PHE A 550 41.15 54.54 -17.36
C PHE A 550 40.90 53.45 -18.41
N ILE A 551 41.75 53.36 -19.44
CA ILE A 551 41.67 52.34 -20.48
C ILE A 551 41.85 50.93 -19.91
N CYS A 552 42.79 50.71 -19.00
CA CYS A 552 42.98 49.42 -18.34
C CYS A 552 41.78 49.01 -17.50
N HIS A 553 41.20 49.95 -16.76
CA HIS A 553 40.01 49.73 -15.96
C HIS A 553 38.79 49.39 -16.85
N ASP A 554 38.59 50.12 -17.95
CA ASP A 554 37.50 49.84 -18.90
C ASP A 554 37.70 48.49 -19.61
N SER A 555 38.93 48.15 -20.00
CA SER A 555 39.28 46.81 -20.52
C SER A 555 38.88 45.70 -19.55
N SER A 556 39.23 45.85 -18.27
CA SER A 556 38.91 44.89 -17.22
C SER A 556 37.39 44.75 -17.06
N LYS A 557 36.65 45.87 -17.07
CA LYS A 557 35.19 45.88 -16.95
C LYS A 557 34.51 45.22 -18.15
N ILE A 558 34.88 45.60 -19.38
CA ILE A 558 34.31 45.07 -20.61
C ILE A 558 34.53 43.56 -20.66
N CYS A 559 35.78 43.10 -20.49
CA CYS A 559 36.12 41.68 -20.48
C CYS A 559 35.37 40.92 -19.38
N SER A 560 35.23 41.49 -18.17
CA SER A 560 34.46 40.88 -17.08
C SER A 560 32.98 40.72 -17.42
N VAL A 561 32.36 41.73 -18.02
CA VAL A 561 30.94 41.66 -18.43
C VAL A 561 30.77 40.55 -19.47
N PHE A 562 31.58 40.56 -20.53
CA PHE A 562 31.48 39.56 -21.60
C PHE A 562 31.82 38.13 -21.14
N ALA A 563 32.78 37.96 -20.22
CA ALA A 563 33.08 36.66 -19.62
C ALA A 563 31.89 36.11 -18.82
N LYS A 564 31.21 36.96 -18.03
CA LYS A 564 30.02 36.56 -17.24
C LYS A 564 28.87 36.07 -18.11
N VAL A 565 28.69 36.63 -19.30
CA VAL A 565 27.64 36.20 -20.25
C VAL A 565 28.08 35.06 -21.17
N GLY A 566 29.34 34.63 -21.10
CA GLY A 566 29.83 33.40 -21.75
C GLY A 566 30.75 33.61 -22.96
N SER A 567 31.28 34.81 -23.20
CA SER A 567 32.30 35.07 -24.23
C SER A 567 33.64 34.44 -23.83
N ARG A 568 34.34 33.84 -24.81
CA ARG A 568 35.65 33.20 -24.64
C ARG A 568 36.81 34.00 -25.24
N GLN A 569 36.58 35.26 -25.60
CA GLN A 569 37.57 36.11 -26.29
C GLN A 569 38.54 36.80 -25.30
N GLU A 570 39.23 36.01 -24.47
CA GLU A 570 40.12 36.52 -23.40
C GLU A 570 41.30 37.35 -23.93
N TRP A 571 41.77 37.04 -25.15
CA TRP A 571 42.87 37.74 -25.82
C TRP A 571 42.59 39.24 -26.06
N LEU A 572 41.32 39.66 -26.12
CA LEU A 572 40.94 41.06 -26.32
C LEU A 572 41.43 41.98 -25.20
N SER A 573 41.55 41.45 -23.97
CA SER A 573 42.03 42.20 -22.80
C SER A 573 43.43 42.78 -23.01
N GLN A 574 44.28 42.09 -23.78
CA GLN A 574 45.67 42.45 -24.02
C GLN A 574 45.82 43.67 -24.94
N ILE A 575 44.85 43.91 -25.82
CA ILE A 575 44.90 44.99 -26.80
C ILE A 575 44.91 46.34 -26.09
N LEU A 576 43.91 46.58 -25.23
CA LEU A 576 43.82 47.84 -24.50
C LEU A 576 44.96 48.01 -23.49
N HIS A 577 45.47 46.92 -22.91
CA HIS A 577 46.65 46.97 -22.06
C HIS A 577 47.88 47.48 -22.84
N LYS A 578 48.20 46.88 -23.99
CA LYS A 578 49.32 47.32 -24.84
C LYS A 578 49.16 48.76 -25.32
N LEU A 579 47.94 49.16 -25.70
CA LEU A 579 47.66 50.55 -26.08
C LEU A 579 47.83 51.53 -24.90
N SER A 580 47.48 51.11 -23.67
CA SER A 580 47.71 51.90 -22.46
C SER A 580 49.20 52.08 -22.14
N GLU A 581 50.02 51.05 -22.34
CA GLU A 581 51.47 51.13 -22.12
C GLU A 581 52.12 52.14 -23.07
N ILE A 582 51.72 52.14 -24.35
CA ILE A 582 52.15 53.15 -25.33
C ILE A 582 51.78 54.57 -24.87
N LEU A 583 50.64 54.75 -24.18
CA LEU A 583 50.26 56.06 -23.62
C LEU A 583 51.09 56.44 -22.38
N LYS A 584 51.55 55.50 -21.55
CA LYS A 584 52.40 55.82 -20.38
C LYS A 584 53.83 56.19 -20.76
N LEU A 585 54.41 55.51 -21.76
CA LEU A 585 55.81 55.67 -22.14
C LEU A 585 56.12 57.11 -22.61
N GLN A 586 57.15 57.73 -22.02
CA GLN A 586 57.56 59.10 -22.34
C GLN A 586 58.79 59.17 -23.25
N ASP A 587 59.69 58.18 -23.14
CA ASP A 587 60.91 58.11 -23.92
C ASP A 587 60.64 57.60 -25.35
N PRO A 588 61.07 58.31 -26.42
CA PRO A 588 60.86 57.91 -27.80
C PRO A 588 61.44 56.52 -28.16
N GLY A 589 62.57 56.12 -27.57
CA GLY A 589 63.17 54.81 -27.81
C GLY A 589 62.33 53.67 -27.21
N SER A 590 61.83 53.88 -25.99
CA SER A 590 60.92 52.94 -25.33
C SER A 590 59.59 52.81 -26.08
N LEU A 591 59.03 53.94 -26.56
CA LEU A 591 57.85 53.99 -27.42
C LEU A 591 58.04 53.18 -28.72
N GLN A 592 59.22 53.29 -29.33
CA GLN A 592 59.56 52.55 -30.54
C GLN A 592 59.52 51.04 -30.27
N ILE A 593 60.13 50.57 -29.17
CA ILE A 593 60.15 49.14 -28.81
C ILE A 593 58.73 48.61 -28.56
N GLU A 594 57.89 49.35 -27.85
CA GLU A 594 56.52 48.92 -27.55
C GLU A 594 55.64 48.89 -28.81
N ILE A 595 55.81 49.86 -29.72
CA ILE A 595 55.10 49.88 -31.02
C ILE A 595 55.53 48.72 -31.90
N VAL A 596 56.82 48.40 -31.91
CA VAL A 596 57.34 47.22 -32.61
C VAL A 596 56.75 45.94 -32.04
N THR A 597 56.68 45.83 -30.71
CA THR A 597 56.07 44.69 -30.02
C THR A 597 54.58 44.58 -30.38
N LEU A 598 53.85 45.69 -30.39
CA LEU A 598 52.45 45.72 -30.81
C LEU A 598 52.27 45.29 -32.27
N ALA A 599 53.14 45.73 -33.18
CA ALA A 599 53.09 45.37 -34.60
C ALA A 599 53.47 43.91 -34.86
N ARG A 600 54.32 43.32 -34.02
CA ARG A 600 54.63 41.89 -34.05
C ARG A 600 53.45 41.05 -33.57
N ASP A 601 52.81 41.46 -32.47
CA ASP A 601 51.66 40.74 -31.90
C ASP A 601 50.38 40.91 -32.74
N TYR A 602 50.25 42.04 -33.44
CA TYR A 602 49.14 42.34 -34.34
C TYR A 602 49.63 42.92 -35.69
N PRO A 603 50.09 42.06 -36.61
CA PRO A 603 50.63 42.47 -37.92
C PRO A 603 49.65 43.24 -38.82
N ASP A 604 48.35 43.14 -38.54
CA ASP A 604 47.29 43.88 -39.23
C ASP A 604 47.18 45.36 -38.80
N ILE A 605 47.99 45.80 -37.82
CA ILE A 605 48.13 47.21 -37.49
C ILE A 605 48.79 47.98 -38.64
N SER A 606 48.21 49.12 -39.02
CA SER A 606 48.70 49.94 -40.12
C SER A 606 49.51 51.13 -39.60
N GLU A 607 50.35 51.71 -40.45
CA GLU A 607 51.01 52.99 -40.13
C GLU A 607 50.00 54.07 -39.69
N GLN A 608 48.78 54.02 -40.22
CA GLN A 608 47.73 54.98 -39.88
C GLN A 608 47.21 54.77 -38.46
N HIS A 609 47.11 53.51 -38.01
CA HIS A 609 46.76 53.17 -36.62
C HIS A 609 47.85 53.67 -35.67
N VAL A 610 49.12 53.41 -35.98
CA VAL A 610 50.26 53.87 -35.18
C VAL A 610 50.31 55.39 -35.12
N LEU A 611 50.16 56.08 -36.25
CA LEU A 611 50.10 57.54 -36.28
C LEU A 611 48.91 58.07 -35.49
N ALA A 612 47.73 57.47 -35.58
CA ALA A 612 46.55 57.91 -34.83
C ALA A 612 46.75 57.76 -33.32
N LEU A 613 47.38 56.66 -32.88
CA LEU A 613 47.76 56.41 -31.49
C LEU A 613 48.80 57.42 -30.99
N LEU A 614 49.88 57.62 -31.74
CA LEU A 614 50.94 58.55 -31.38
C LEU A 614 50.46 60.01 -31.35
N ASN A 615 49.53 60.39 -32.23
CA ASN A 615 48.94 61.73 -32.25
C ASN A 615 48.07 62.06 -31.02
N LEU A 616 47.75 61.07 -30.18
CA LEU A 616 47.14 61.33 -28.88
C LEU A 616 48.12 62.04 -27.94
N LYS A 617 49.43 61.84 -28.14
CA LYS A 617 50.49 62.47 -27.35
C LYS A 617 50.94 63.75 -28.04
N THR A 618 51.02 64.87 -27.33
CA THR A 618 51.46 66.15 -27.92
C THR A 618 52.94 66.45 -27.69
N ASN A 619 53.64 65.63 -26.92
CA ASN A 619 55.05 65.82 -26.55
C ASN A 619 56.06 65.17 -27.51
N LEU A 620 55.62 64.57 -28.61
CA LEU A 620 56.49 63.95 -29.61
C LEU A 620 56.86 64.92 -30.73
N SER A 621 58.14 65.01 -31.05
CA SER A 621 58.62 65.84 -32.16
C SER A 621 58.34 65.21 -33.52
N SER A 622 58.39 66.02 -34.59
CA SER A 622 58.25 65.51 -35.97
C SER A 622 59.40 64.58 -36.37
N SER A 623 60.57 64.69 -35.73
CA SER A 623 61.68 63.74 -35.90
C SER A 623 61.40 62.40 -35.21
N ASP A 624 60.82 62.40 -34.02
CA ASP A 624 60.53 61.16 -33.28
C ASP A 624 59.47 60.34 -34.00
N LEU A 625 58.40 61.00 -34.47
CA LEU A 625 57.37 60.36 -35.30
C LEU A 625 57.96 59.75 -36.58
N ARG A 626 58.93 60.41 -37.22
CA ARG A 626 59.61 59.87 -38.41
C ARG A 626 60.49 58.67 -38.09
N LYS A 627 61.21 58.69 -36.97
CA LYS A 627 62.06 57.57 -36.53
C LYS A 627 61.23 56.32 -36.19
N ILE A 628 60.18 56.50 -35.38
CA ILE A 628 59.27 55.41 -35.00
C ILE A 628 58.58 54.84 -36.25
N LYS A 629 58.17 55.72 -37.18
CA LYS A 629 57.60 55.29 -38.46
C LYS A 629 58.60 54.51 -39.31
N GLY A 630 59.82 54.99 -39.47
CA GLY A 630 60.87 54.33 -40.28
C GLY A 630 61.19 52.93 -39.78
N CYS A 631 61.29 52.76 -38.46
CA CYS A 631 61.50 51.44 -37.85
C CYS A 631 60.33 50.48 -38.10
N LEU A 632 59.10 50.97 -38.08
CA LEU A 632 57.93 50.16 -38.40
C LEU A 632 57.94 49.67 -39.87
N SER A 633 58.37 50.51 -40.82
CA SER A 633 58.50 50.08 -42.23
C SER A 633 59.57 49.01 -42.40
N GLU A 634 60.74 49.15 -41.76
CA GLU A 634 61.83 48.18 -41.84
C GLU A 634 61.44 46.80 -41.29
N ILE A 635 60.67 46.78 -40.20
CA ILE A 635 60.23 45.53 -39.58
C ILE A 635 59.11 44.87 -40.38
N ARG A 636 58.25 45.66 -41.02
CA ARG A 636 57.15 45.12 -41.83
C ARG A 636 57.65 44.37 -43.07
N ASP A 637 58.80 44.76 -43.61
CA ASP A 637 59.46 44.04 -44.71
C ASP A 637 60.01 42.66 -44.28
N THR A 638 60.03 42.36 -42.97
CA THR A 638 60.57 41.12 -42.38
C THR A 638 59.53 40.19 -41.75
N LEU A 639 58.25 40.60 -41.71
CA LEU A 639 57.18 39.84 -41.05
C LEU A 639 56.28 39.11 -42.05
N ASP A 640 56.10 37.80 -41.85
CA ASP A 640 55.12 36.99 -42.59
C ASP A 640 53.68 37.46 -42.29
N THR A 641 52.86 37.58 -43.33
CA THR A 641 51.54 38.23 -43.29
C THR A 641 50.41 37.37 -42.70
N GLU A 642 50.69 36.14 -42.29
CA GLU A 642 49.70 35.22 -41.74
C GLU A 642 49.66 35.30 -40.20
N SER A 643 49.04 36.36 -39.67
CA SER A 643 48.66 36.39 -38.27
C SER A 643 47.23 35.85 -38.09
N PRO A 644 46.97 34.98 -37.10
CA PRO A 644 45.66 34.36 -36.89
C PRO A 644 44.60 35.29 -36.25
N THR A 645 44.92 36.53 -35.89
CA THR A 645 44.02 37.42 -35.13
C THR A 645 43.90 38.82 -35.77
N SER A 646 42.98 38.95 -36.72
CA SER A 646 42.66 40.24 -37.34
C SER A 646 41.80 41.12 -36.40
N PHE A 647 42.40 42.13 -35.79
CA PHE A 647 41.73 43.11 -34.95
C PHE A 647 41.80 44.52 -35.53
N PHE A 648 43.00 45.04 -35.78
CA PHE A 648 43.20 46.40 -36.27
C PHE A 648 42.69 46.60 -37.70
N SER A 649 42.60 45.53 -38.51
CA SER A 649 41.95 45.59 -39.82
C SER A 649 40.46 46.02 -39.74
N LYS A 650 39.80 45.74 -38.61
CA LYS A 650 38.41 46.17 -38.32
C LYS A 650 38.34 47.59 -37.75
N VAL A 651 39.44 48.12 -37.22
CA VAL A 651 39.50 49.46 -36.63
C VAL A 651 39.67 50.52 -37.72
N LEU A 652 38.57 51.10 -38.19
CA LEU A 652 38.63 52.11 -39.25
C LEU A 652 39.21 53.45 -38.76
N VAL A 653 40.40 53.81 -39.25
CA VAL A 653 41.04 55.11 -39.01
C VAL A 653 41.01 55.97 -40.28
N LYS A 654 40.70 57.27 -40.14
CA LYS A 654 40.61 58.19 -41.28
C LYS A 654 41.97 58.36 -41.98
N ARG A 655 42.04 58.00 -43.25
CA ARG A 655 43.16 58.33 -44.15
C ARG A 655 43.34 59.85 -44.20
N LYS A 656 44.58 60.33 -44.08
CA LYS A 656 44.94 61.67 -44.57
C LYS A 656 44.74 61.60 -46.09
N ILE A 657 43.68 62.21 -46.60
CA ILE A 657 43.72 62.70 -47.98
C ILE A 657 44.73 63.85 -47.89
N ILE A 658 45.92 63.61 -48.44
CA ILE A 658 46.97 64.64 -48.53
C ILE A 658 46.52 65.65 -49.56
#